data_AF-A0A2N0XDE2-F1
#
_entry.id   AF-A0A2N0XDE2-F1
#
_cell.length_a   1.000
_cell.length_b   1.000
_cell.length_c   1.000
_cell.angle_alpha   90.00
_cell.angle_beta   90.00
_cell.angle_gamma   90.00
#
_symmetry.space_group_name_H-M   'P 1'
#
loop_
_entity.id
_entity.type
_entity.pdbx_description
1 polymer ?
#
loop_
_entity_poly.entity_id
_entity_poly.type
_entity_poly.pdbx_seq_one_letter_code
_entity_poly.pdbx_strand_id
1 'polypeptide(L)'
;MKNFTITEEYNFNNLIETKITNNHKDYLSWPIVYFLKNKKTRSAYVGETTDVVTRINTHLKSEEKKQLSSVHFILSDLFHKSATLDLESNLIKYISADGQYNLQNGNLGISNHQYHEKKVYWDLFKDIWDELRQIGITRHSLDYINNSDLFKYSPYKSLSKEQIKGLRMILNCLLDDSAKVSLIHGGAGTGKSIMAIFLFKLLKTNLEDFNYADFDEDDEDLFLLLKKVKDKFKDLNMALVIPMASFRKTISNVFKNVNGLSGKMVIGPSDLAKNKYDLIIVDEGHRLRRRVNLGSYFGTFDTNCEKLNLDKFTSSELDWILMQSKKSIIFYDEYQSIKPSDTLKEKFKKLELESYTRVEKLKTQLRVRGGNNYIKLIHKLFDEPSKLPVGKYKTDDYEFYLFDDLSQMVDRIKKKDKLYGLSRMVAGYAWEWVSNKNPEAYDIIIGENQLKWNSVSVDWVNSTNSIDEVGCIHTTQGYDLNYTGVIIGPELDYDFESAKFIVDKQKYKDKNGKNSIQNEEELLNFIINIYKTILLRGIQGTYIYACNDNMRLFLSQFIQPFNLSIKQNPLQILDTPSESSIPFYDLTIAAGLFSELQELEKTKYIELDDINNKDDYFACTVTGESMNKIIPNGSICLFKKYTGGSRNGLITLVEGRNIMDLEFGSNYTIKEYSSKKITDEDGWHHEEIILLPKSNDPSFKPIILRDEGTIDFNIRGIFVKVLK
;
A
#
# COMPACT_ATOMS: atom_id res chain seq x y z
N MET A 1 -12.04 -24.11 -16.26
CA MET A 1 -12.00 -23.09 -17.32
C MET A 1 -11.47 -21.80 -16.73
N LYS A 2 -10.76 -20.96 -17.50
CA LYS A 2 -10.52 -19.57 -17.08
C LYS A 2 -11.88 -18.87 -17.09
N ASN A 3 -12.23 -18.16 -16.02
CA ASN A 3 -13.51 -17.43 -15.93
C ASN A 3 -13.50 -16.11 -16.71
N PHE A 4 -12.47 -15.86 -17.51
CA PHE A 4 -12.33 -14.69 -18.37
C PHE A 4 -11.45 -15.02 -19.59
N THR A 5 -11.51 -14.17 -20.60
CA THR A 5 -10.66 -14.19 -21.79
C THR A 5 -10.16 -12.78 -22.10
N ILE A 6 -8.86 -12.62 -22.35
CA ILE A 6 -8.30 -11.39 -22.93
C ILE A 6 -8.08 -11.65 -24.42
N THR A 7 -8.68 -10.83 -25.27
CA THR A 7 -8.57 -11.01 -26.72
C THR A 7 -7.16 -10.74 -27.23
N GLU A 8 -6.86 -11.26 -28.42
CA GLU A 8 -5.73 -10.79 -29.22
C GLU A 8 -5.80 -9.27 -29.46
N GLU A 9 -4.66 -8.70 -29.87
CA GLU A 9 -4.53 -7.27 -30.14
C GLU A 9 -5.24 -6.91 -31.46
N TYR A 10 -6.31 -6.14 -31.39
CA TYR A 10 -6.98 -5.59 -32.58
C TYR A 10 -6.43 -4.22 -32.94
N ASN A 11 -6.26 -3.93 -34.23
CA ASN A 11 -5.94 -2.59 -34.71
C ASN A 11 -7.11 -1.64 -34.43
N PHE A 12 -6.83 -0.49 -33.82
CA PHE A 12 -7.83 0.52 -33.53
C PHE A 12 -8.06 1.42 -34.74
N ASN A 13 -8.89 0.95 -35.67
CA ASN A 13 -9.25 1.65 -36.90
C ASN A 13 -10.70 1.32 -37.32
N ASN A 14 -11.16 1.89 -38.43
CA ASN A 14 -12.55 1.72 -38.89
C ASN A 14 -12.94 0.27 -39.23
N LEU A 15 -11.98 -0.65 -39.38
CA LEU A 15 -12.25 -2.08 -39.66
C LEU A 15 -12.51 -2.88 -38.38
N ILE A 16 -12.34 -2.27 -37.21
CA ILE A 16 -12.45 -2.95 -35.93
C ILE A 16 -13.88 -3.45 -35.66
N GLU A 17 -14.88 -2.68 -36.06
CA GLU A 17 -16.30 -3.00 -35.84
C GLU A 17 -16.67 -4.35 -36.46
N THR A 18 -16.26 -4.58 -37.71
CA THR A 18 -16.50 -5.85 -38.41
C THR A 18 -15.81 -7.02 -37.73
N LYS A 19 -14.57 -6.84 -37.24
CA LYS A 19 -13.84 -7.89 -36.53
C LYS A 19 -14.50 -8.26 -35.20
N ILE A 20 -14.91 -7.27 -34.42
CA ILE A 20 -15.58 -7.51 -33.12
C ILE A 20 -16.92 -8.21 -33.34
N THR A 21 -17.71 -7.75 -34.32
CA THR A 21 -19.04 -8.31 -34.62
C THR A 21 -18.96 -9.77 -35.05
N ASN A 22 -17.92 -10.14 -35.80
CA ASN A 22 -17.73 -11.51 -36.27
C ASN A 22 -17.15 -12.44 -35.19
N ASN A 23 -16.20 -11.96 -34.40
CA ASN A 23 -15.44 -12.81 -33.48
C ASN A 23 -16.05 -12.89 -32.07
N HIS A 24 -16.81 -11.88 -31.64
CA HIS A 24 -17.29 -11.73 -30.25
C HIS A 24 -18.77 -11.34 -30.17
N LYS A 25 -19.60 -11.94 -31.03
CA LYS A 25 -21.03 -11.59 -31.20
C LYS A 25 -21.82 -11.62 -29.88
N ASP A 26 -21.53 -12.59 -29.02
CA ASP A 26 -22.25 -12.77 -27.75
C ASP A 26 -21.92 -11.69 -26.72
N TYR A 27 -20.83 -10.93 -26.91
CA TYR A 27 -20.38 -9.88 -25.99
C TYR A 27 -20.66 -8.46 -26.49
N LEU A 28 -21.33 -8.27 -27.64
CA LEU A 28 -21.59 -6.94 -28.20
C LEU A 28 -22.46 -6.06 -27.29
N SER A 29 -23.42 -6.67 -26.59
CA SER A 29 -24.31 -6.03 -25.62
C SER A 29 -24.07 -6.52 -24.18
N TRP A 30 -22.90 -7.12 -23.92
CA TRP A 30 -22.52 -7.63 -22.60
C TRP A 30 -21.59 -6.63 -21.90
N PRO A 31 -21.62 -6.53 -20.56
CA PRO A 31 -20.65 -5.74 -19.82
C PRO A 31 -19.22 -6.27 -20.04
N ILE A 32 -18.33 -5.43 -20.56
CA ILE A 32 -16.92 -5.77 -20.78
C ILE A 32 -15.99 -4.65 -20.36
N VAL A 33 -14.70 -4.96 -20.26
CA VAL A 33 -13.61 -3.98 -20.08
C VAL A 33 -12.68 -4.03 -21.28
N TYR A 34 -12.14 -2.91 -21.71
CA TYR A 34 -11.20 -2.81 -22.83
C TYR A 34 -9.99 -1.94 -22.48
N PHE A 35 -8.87 -2.27 -23.11
CA PHE A 35 -7.60 -1.56 -22.98
C PHE A 35 -7.12 -1.07 -24.33
N LEU A 36 -7.20 0.24 -24.55
CA LEU A 36 -6.64 0.91 -25.72
C LEU A 36 -5.21 1.34 -25.43
N LYS A 37 -4.30 1.18 -26.39
CA LYS A 37 -2.89 1.57 -26.25
C LYS A 37 -2.28 2.08 -27.54
N ASN A 38 -1.26 2.91 -27.40
CA ASN A 38 -0.27 3.18 -28.43
C ASN A 38 1.12 2.83 -27.90
N LYS A 39 1.77 1.84 -28.52
CA LYS A 39 3.09 1.35 -28.11
C LYS A 39 4.20 2.38 -28.31
N LYS A 40 4.09 3.27 -29.30
CA LYS A 40 5.12 4.28 -29.63
C LYS A 40 5.12 5.43 -28.62
N THR A 41 3.95 5.97 -28.31
CA THR A 41 3.81 7.09 -27.36
C THR A 41 3.72 6.63 -25.91
N ARG A 42 3.56 5.32 -25.68
CA ARG A 42 3.25 4.73 -24.37
C ARG A 42 2.01 5.37 -23.73
N SER A 43 1.02 5.76 -24.52
CA SER A 43 -0.27 6.20 -24.01
C SER A 43 -1.26 5.04 -23.97
N ALA A 44 -2.16 5.05 -22.98
CA ALA A 44 -3.21 4.06 -22.88
C ALA A 44 -4.50 4.63 -22.26
N TYR A 45 -5.59 3.90 -22.48
CA TYR A 45 -6.90 4.18 -21.92
C TYR A 45 -7.58 2.87 -21.54
N VAL A 46 -8.04 2.76 -20.31
CA VAL A 46 -8.89 1.65 -19.86
C VAL A 46 -10.34 2.14 -19.91
N GLY A 47 -11.28 1.32 -20.34
CA GLY A 47 -12.69 1.67 -20.24
C GLY A 47 -13.56 0.45 -20.07
N GLU A 48 -14.76 0.63 -19.53
CA GLU A 48 -15.81 -0.38 -19.59
C GLU A 48 -16.96 0.07 -20.49
N THR A 49 -17.78 -0.88 -20.92
CA THR A 49 -19.00 -0.60 -21.67
C THR A 49 -19.93 -1.81 -21.69
N THR A 50 -21.22 -1.55 -21.89
CA THR A 50 -22.23 -2.56 -22.22
C THR A 50 -22.62 -2.53 -23.70
N ASP A 51 -22.09 -1.58 -24.48
CA ASP A 51 -22.31 -1.47 -25.93
C ASP A 51 -20.96 -1.18 -26.61
N VAL A 52 -20.31 -2.26 -27.03
CA VAL A 52 -18.94 -2.24 -27.54
C VAL A 52 -18.83 -1.43 -28.82
N VAL A 53 -19.78 -1.62 -29.74
CA VAL A 53 -19.74 -0.99 -31.08
C VAL A 53 -19.92 0.52 -30.95
N THR A 54 -20.95 0.96 -30.22
CA THR A 54 -21.21 2.39 -30.03
C THR A 54 -20.03 3.06 -29.31
N ARG A 55 -19.47 2.42 -28.28
CA ARG A 55 -18.37 3.00 -27.50
C ARG A 55 -17.07 3.12 -28.31
N ILE A 56 -16.70 2.10 -29.07
CA ILE A 56 -15.51 2.12 -29.92
C ILE A 56 -15.64 3.17 -31.03
N ASN A 57 -16.81 3.26 -31.67
CA ASN A 57 -17.08 4.28 -32.68
C ASN A 57 -17.05 5.71 -32.11
N THR A 58 -17.46 5.89 -30.86
CA THR A 58 -17.34 7.17 -30.16
C THR A 58 -15.87 7.54 -29.96
N HIS A 59 -15.02 6.60 -29.52
CA HIS A 59 -13.59 6.86 -29.35
C HIS A 59 -12.87 7.13 -30.67
N LEU A 60 -13.25 6.46 -31.77
CA LEU A 60 -12.67 6.70 -33.10
C LEU A 60 -12.97 8.12 -33.64
N LYS A 61 -14.03 8.77 -33.15
CA LYS A 61 -14.37 10.16 -33.50
C LYS A 61 -13.60 11.20 -32.66
N SER A 62 -13.05 10.81 -31.51
CA SER A 62 -12.29 11.71 -30.62
C SER A 62 -10.88 11.98 -31.15
N GLU A 63 -10.53 13.25 -31.35
CA GLU A 63 -9.19 13.66 -31.84
C GLU A 63 -8.04 13.20 -30.92
N GLU A 64 -8.28 13.17 -29.61
CA GLU A 64 -7.27 12.71 -28.65
C GLU A 64 -7.06 11.19 -28.72
N LYS A 65 -8.15 10.42 -28.81
CA LYS A 65 -8.12 8.96 -28.77
C LYS A 65 -7.78 8.31 -30.11
N LYS A 66 -7.89 9.06 -31.23
CA LYS A 66 -7.36 8.65 -32.54
C LYS A 66 -5.86 8.33 -32.52
N GLN A 67 -5.14 8.85 -31.53
CA GLN A 67 -3.72 8.56 -31.35
C GLN A 67 -3.47 7.14 -30.83
N LEU A 68 -4.48 6.42 -30.33
CA LEU A 68 -4.36 5.04 -29.87
C LEU A 68 -4.34 4.10 -31.08
N SER A 69 -3.50 3.05 -31.07
CA SER A 69 -3.26 2.22 -32.26
C SER A 69 -3.90 0.84 -32.20
N SER A 70 -4.23 0.38 -30.99
CA SER A 70 -4.66 -1.00 -30.75
C SER A 70 -5.55 -1.13 -29.53
N VAL A 71 -6.38 -2.17 -29.48
CA VAL A 71 -7.26 -2.50 -28.35
C VAL A 71 -7.18 -3.99 -27.98
N HIS A 72 -7.36 -4.27 -26.69
CA HIS A 72 -7.70 -5.60 -26.16
C HIS A 72 -9.05 -5.53 -25.45
N PHE A 73 -9.85 -6.58 -25.55
CA PHE A 73 -11.06 -6.75 -24.76
C PHE A 73 -10.84 -7.80 -23.67
N ILE A 74 -11.39 -7.55 -22.50
CA ILE A 74 -11.45 -8.45 -21.36
C ILE A 74 -12.91 -8.88 -21.25
N LEU A 75 -13.16 -10.16 -21.47
CA LEU A 75 -14.48 -10.76 -21.57
C LEU A 75 -14.66 -11.78 -20.44
N SER A 76 -15.84 -11.87 -19.85
CA SER A 76 -16.17 -12.87 -18.82
C SER A 76 -17.69 -13.02 -18.68
N ASP A 77 -18.16 -14.25 -18.57
CA ASP A 77 -19.58 -14.53 -18.29
C ASP A 77 -20.00 -14.15 -16.86
N LEU A 78 -19.03 -13.85 -15.99
CA LEU A 78 -19.28 -13.33 -14.64
C LEU A 78 -19.51 -11.81 -14.63
N PHE A 79 -19.19 -11.12 -15.73
CA PHE A 79 -19.28 -9.67 -15.76
C PHE A 79 -20.73 -9.17 -15.78
N HIS A 80 -21.05 -8.40 -14.76
CA HIS A 80 -22.17 -7.48 -14.71
C HIS A 80 -21.63 -6.05 -14.57
N LYS A 81 -22.48 -5.04 -14.77
CA LYS A 81 -22.05 -3.62 -14.81
C LYS A 81 -21.19 -3.18 -13.61
N SER A 82 -21.58 -3.56 -12.39
CA SER A 82 -20.81 -3.22 -11.18
C SER A 82 -19.43 -3.89 -11.15
N ALA A 83 -19.32 -5.13 -11.63
CA ALA A 83 -18.06 -5.84 -11.71
C ALA A 83 -17.11 -5.24 -12.76
N THR A 84 -17.62 -4.82 -13.92
CA THR A 84 -16.79 -4.18 -14.96
C THR A 84 -16.30 -2.80 -14.54
N LEU A 85 -17.13 -2.03 -13.82
CA LEU A 85 -16.74 -0.76 -13.21
C LEU A 85 -15.63 -0.93 -12.15
N ASP A 86 -15.74 -1.91 -11.26
CA ASP A 86 -14.70 -2.17 -10.25
C ASP A 86 -13.40 -2.70 -10.89
N LEU A 87 -13.51 -3.55 -11.92
CA LEU A 87 -12.38 -4.01 -12.71
C LEU A 87 -11.69 -2.86 -13.45
N GLU A 88 -12.44 -1.99 -14.13
CA GLU A 88 -11.91 -0.79 -14.79
C GLU A 88 -11.19 0.11 -13.78
N SER A 89 -11.84 0.42 -12.65
CA SER A 89 -11.26 1.26 -11.60
C SER A 89 -9.95 0.68 -11.05
N ASN A 90 -9.91 -0.64 -10.80
CA ASN A 90 -8.70 -1.33 -10.38
C ASN A 90 -7.62 -1.31 -11.47
N LEU A 91 -7.95 -1.57 -12.74
CA LEU A 91 -7.00 -1.52 -13.84
C LEU A 91 -6.42 -0.11 -14.03
N ILE A 92 -7.24 0.94 -14.01
CA ILE A 92 -6.76 2.33 -14.08
C ILE A 92 -5.76 2.59 -12.93
N LYS A 93 -6.16 2.23 -11.71
CA LYS A 93 -5.34 2.45 -10.51
C LYS A 93 -3.99 1.72 -10.61
N TYR A 94 -3.98 0.42 -10.93
CA TYR A 94 -2.75 -0.38 -10.96
C TYR A 94 -1.89 -0.12 -12.21
N ILE A 95 -2.47 0.06 -13.41
CA ILE A 95 -1.72 0.38 -14.63
C ILE A 95 -1.07 1.76 -14.51
N SER A 96 -1.77 2.75 -13.93
CA SER A 96 -1.17 4.07 -13.68
C SER A 96 0.08 4.01 -12.82
N ALA A 97 0.15 3.04 -11.90
CA ALA A 97 1.24 2.88 -10.97
C ALA A 97 2.35 1.93 -11.47
N ASP A 98 2.05 1.08 -12.45
CA ASP A 98 3.04 0.20 -13.09
C ASP A 98 4.10 0.99 -13.87
N GLY A 99 3.75 2.20 -14.34
CA GLY A 99 4.67 3.13 -15.01
C GLY A 99 4.98 2.76 -16.47
N GLN A 100 4.35 1.72 -17.02
CA GLN A 100 4.54 1.31 -18.41
C GLN A 100 3.81 2.23 -19.40
N TYR A 101 2.66 2.77 -19.01
CA TYR A 101 1.81 3.63 -19.84
C TYR A 101 1.38 4.90 -19.10
N ASN A 102 1.28 6.01 -19.85
CA ASN A 102 0.62 7.23 -19.43
C ASN A 102 -0.89 7.11 -19.71
N LEU A 103 -1.70 6.98 -18.65
CA LEU A 103 -3.15 6.84 -18.80
C LEU A 103 -3.83 8.16 -19.15
N GLN A 104 -4.72 8.12 -20.14
CA GLN A 104 -5.58 9.22 -20.57
C GLN A 104 -6.93 9.27 -19.83
N ASN A 105 -7.14 8.41 -18.82
CA ASN A 105 -8.39 8.36 -18.06
C ASN A 105 -8.62 9.65 -17.25
N GLY A 106 -9.69 10.38 -17.59
CA GLY A 106 -10.22 11.52 -16.84
C GLY A 106 -11.27 11.13 -15.80
N ASN A 107 -11.11 10.01 -15.08
CA ASN A 107 -12.08 9.64 -14.05
C ASN A 107 -12.04 10.61 -12.86
N LEU A 108 -13.20 10.91 -12.28
CA LEU A 108 -13.32 11.70 -11.05
C LEU A 108 -12.76 10.96 -9.81
N GLY A 109 -12.29 9.72 -9.94
CA GLY A 109 -11.74 8.96 -8.80
C GLY A 109 -12.72 8.78 -7.64
N ILE A 110 -14.03 8.87 -7.90
CA ILE A 110 -15.09 8.77 -6.89
C ILE A 110 -15.63 7.35 -6.78
N SER A 111 -15.54 6.56 -7.85
CA SER A 111 -16.11 5.21 -7.88
C SER A 111 -15.46 4.29 -6.84
N ASN A 112 -16.19 4.05 -5.77
CA ASN A 112 -15.92 2.99 -4.79
C ASN A 112 -17.22 2.20 -4.62
N HIS A 113 -17.54 1.38 -5.61
CA HIS A 113 -18.76 0.60 -5.61
C HIS A 113 -18.62 -0.56 -4.60
N GLN A 114 -19.52 -0.60 -3.63
CA GLN A 114 -19.74 -1.77 -2.79
C GLN A 114 -20.83 -2.61 -3.45
N TYR A 115 -20.50 -3.83 -3.83
CA TYR A 115 -21.44 -4.78 -4.41
C TYR A 115 -21.15 -6.19 -3.90
N HIS A 116 -22.14 -7.07 -4.03
CA HIS A 116 -22.08 -8.46 -3.55
C HIS A 116 -20.89 -9.20 -4.22
N GLU A 117 -20.20 -10.08 -3.48
CA GLU A 117 -19.10 -10.94 -3.98
C GLU A 117 -17.76 -10.27 -4.34
N LYS A 118 -17.46 -9.06 -3.84
CA LYS A 118 -16.19 -8.34 -4.10
C LYS A 118 -14.91 -9.18 -3.95
N LYS A 119 -14.89 -10.16 -3.03
CA LYS A 119 -13.76 -11.07 -2.85
C LYS A 119 -13.52 -11.97 -4.08
N VAL A 120 -14.59 -12.48 -4.71
CA VAL A 120 -14.52 -13.31 -5.91
C VAL A 120 -13.96 -12.51 -7.09
N TYR A 121 -14.43 -11.27 -7.26
CA TYR A 121 -13.92 -10.38 -8.32
C TYR A 121 -12.50 -9.90 -8.07
N TRP A 122 -12.07 -9.80 -6.81
CA TRP A 122 -10.68 -9.49 -6.49
C TRP A 122 -9.74 -10.62 -6.92
N ASP A 123 -10.12 -11.87 -6.70
CA ASP A 123 -9.34 -13.02 -7.17
C ASP A 123 -9.35 -13.10 -8.70
N LEU A 124 -10.49 -12.83 -9.35
CA LEU A 124 -10.56 -12.68 -10.81
C LEU A 124 -9.65 -11.56 -11.33
N PHE A 125 -9.60 -10.42 -10.64
CA PHE A 125 -8.71 -9.31 -10.99
C PHE A 125 -7.24 -9.70 -10.91
N LYS A 126 -6.82 -10.49 -9.89
CA LYS A 126 -5.43 -11.00 -9.80
C LYS A 126 -5.10 -11.87 -11.01
N ASP A 127 -6.00 -12.77 -11.38
CA ASP A 127 -5.80 -13.65 -12.53
C ASP A 127 -5.70 -12.84 -13.84
N ILE A 128 -6.59 -11.85 -14.02
CA ILE A 128 -6.53 -10.90 -15.14
C ILE A 128 -5.20 -10.15 -15.15
N TRP A 129 -4.75 -9.66 -13.99
CA TRP A 129 -3.50 -8.91 -13.87
C TRP A 129 -2.29 -9.76 -14.27
N ASP A 130 -2.22 -11.01 -13.83
CA ASP A 130 -1.13 -11.91 -14.20
C ASP A 130 -1.15 -12.28 -15.68
N GLU A 131 -2.33 -12.42 -16.30
CA GLU A 131 -2.45 -12.59 -17.75
C GLU A 131 -1.95 -11.33 -18.50
N LEU A 132 -2.34 -10.12 -18.05
CA LEU A 132 -1.87 -8.84 -18.61
C LEU A 132 -0.33 -8.72 -18.54
N ARG A 133 0.28 -9.25 -17.48
CA ARG A 133 1.75 -9.33 -17.36
C ARG A 133 2.36 -10.29 -18.37
N GLN A 134 1.76 -11.47 -18.54
CA GLN A 134 2.24 -12.48 -19.49
C GLN A 134 2.24 -11.98 -20.94
N ILE A 135 1.21 -11.22 -21.33
CA ILE A 135 1.12 -10.62 -22.68
C ILE A 135 1.87 -9.28 -22.81
N GLY A 136 2.55 -8.84 -21.75
CA GLY A 136 3.41 -7.65 -21.74
C GLY A 136 2.67 -6.30 -21.72
N ILE A 137 1.40 -6.27 -21.30
CA ILE A 137 0.68 -5.01 -21.06
C ILE A 137 1.08 -4.38 -19.72
N THR A 138 1.48 -5.18 -18.73
CA THR A 138 2.00 -4.69 -17.45
C THR A 138 3.32 -5.38 -17.14
N ARG A 139 4.16 -4.76 -16.32
CA ARG A 139 5.48 -5.30 -15.98
C ARG A 139 5.53 -5.91 -14.58
N HIS A 140 4.96 -5.24 -13.60
CA HIS A 140 5.17 -5.58 -12.19
C HIS A 140 3.99 -6.35 -11.58
N SER A 141 4.30 -7.18 -10.58
CA SER A 141 3.28 -7.85 -9.74
C SER A 141 2.49 -6.83 -8.91
N LEU A 142 1.27 -7.19 -8.52
CA LEU A 142 0.45 -6.35 -7.63
C LEU A 142 1.17 -5.97 -6.32
N ASP A 143 1.91 -6.90 -5.69
CA ASP A 143 2.63 -6.63 -4.43
C ASP A 143 3.73 -5.57 -4.59
N TYR A 144 4.48 -5.64 -5.69
CA TYR A 144 5.45 -4.61 -6.05
C TYR A 144 4.76 -3.24 -6.22
N ILE A 145 3.66 -3.19 -6.96
CA ILE A 145 2.94 -1.95 -7.23
C ILE A 145 2.37 -1.37 -5.93
N ASN A 146 1.75 -2.20 -5.08
CA ASN A 146 1.21 -1.81 -3.79
C ASN A 146 2.24 -1.12 -2.89
N ASN A 147 3.50 -1.52 -3.00
CA ASN A 147 4.61 -0.93 -2.25
C ASN A 147 5.20 0.32 -2.93
N SER A 148 4.91 0.58 -4.21
CA SER A 148 5.44 1.73 -4.94
C SER A 148 4.84 3.08 -4.50
N ASP A 149 5.66 4.13 -4.54
CA ASP A 149 5.20 5.50 -4.28
C ASP A 149 4.17 5.97 -5.32
N LEU A 150 4.33 5.54 -6.58
CA LEU A 150 3.37 5.82 -7.65
C LEU A 150 1.97 5.33 -7.30
N PHE A 151 1.86 4.13 -6.74
CA PHE A 151 0.57 3.61 -6.29
C PHE A 151 0.09 4.33 -5.03
N LYS A 152 0.95 4.48 -4.01
CA LYS A 152 0.59 5.09 -2.73
C LYS A 152 0.01 6.50 -2.88
N TYR A 153 0.59 7.29 -3.77
CA TYR A 153 0.22 8.67 -4.06
C TYR A 153 -0.51 8.84 -5.40
N SER A 154 -1.00 7.74 -5.99
CA SER A 154 -1.72 7.79 -7.26
C SER A 154 -2.95 8.69 -7.14
N PRO A 155 -3.15 9.65 -8.07
CA PRO A 155 -4.37 10.44 -8.12
C PRO A 155 -5.57 9.63 -8.62
N TYR A 156 -5.40 8.36 -8.96
CA TYR A 156 -6.48 7.45 -9.38
C TYR A 156 -7.00 6.60 -8.22
N LYS A 157 -6.54 6.84 -6.98
CA LYS A 157 -7.12 6.21 -5.80
C LYS A 157 -8.52 6.74 -5.54
N SER A 158 -9.45 5.82 -5.27
CA SER A 158 -10.80 6.18 -4.84
C SER A 158 -10.78 6.98 -3.55
N LEU A 159 -11.55 8.07 -3.52
CA LEU A 159 -11.72 8.88 -2.33
C LEU A 159 -12.85 8.36 -1.43
N SER A 160 -12.76 8.63 -0.13
CA SER A 160 -13.87 8.37 0.79
C SER A 160 -14.94 9.45 0.69
N LYS A 161 -16.18 9.15 1.13
CA LYS A 161 -17.27 10.15 1.18
C LYS A 161 -16.89 11.42 1.95
N GLU A 162 -16.10 11.29 3.02
CA GLU A 162 -15.59 12.43 3.78
C GLU A 162 -14.60 13.27 2.96
N GLN A 163 -13.71 12.62 2.20
CA GLN A 163 -12.76 13.32 1.33
C GLN A 163 -13.48 14.03 0.18
N ILE A 164 -14.51 13.41 -0.40
CA ILE A 164 -15.37 14.04 -1.43
C ILE A 164 -16.06 15.29 -0.87
N LYS A 165 -16.62 15.21 0.34
CA LYS A 165 -17.19 16.38 1.02
C LYS A 165 -16.13 17.49 1.21
N GLY A 166 -14.92 17.11 1.63
CA GLY A 166 -13.80 18.05 1.75
C GLY A 166 -13.45 18.73 0.41
N LEU A 167 -13.46 17.99 -0.70
CA LEU A 167 -13.27 18.55 -2.04
C LEU A 167 -14.38 19.54 -2.41
N ARG A 168 -15.66 19.19 -2.17
CA ARG A 168 -16.78 20.10 -2.43
C ARG A 168 -16.62 21.41 -1.67
N MET A 169 -16.24 21.34 -0.39
CA MET A 169 -15.98 22.55 0.40
C MET A 169 -14.85 23.38 -0.21
N ILE A 170 -13.73 22.75 -0.58
CA ILE A 170 -12.60 23.44 -1.21
C ILE A 170 -13.03 24.15 -2.50
N LEU A 171 -13.75 23.46 -3.40
CA LEU A 171 -14.23 24.07 -4.65
C LEU A 171 -15.16 25.25 -4.37
N ASN A 172 -16.07 25.13 -3.40
CA ASN A 172 -16.91 26.26 -2.97
C ASN A 172 -16.10 27.44 -2.42
N CYS A 173 -15.01 27.18 -1.68
CA CYS A 173 -14.11 28.24 -1.19
C CYS A 173 -13.38 28.95 -2.34
N LEU A 174 -13.05 28.24 -3.42
CA LEU A 174 -12.45 28.86 -4.61
C LEU A 174 -13.46 29.78 -5.33
N LEU A 175 -14.74 29.42 -5.29
CA LEU A 175 -15.84 30.23 -5.86
C LEU A 175 -16.21 31.44 -4.98
N ASP A 176 -16.09 31.35 -3.66
CA ASP A 176 -16.36 32.44 -2.71
C ASP A 176 -15.24 33.51 -2.75
N ASP A 177 -15.53 34.73 -3.22
CA ASP A 177 -14.55 35.82 -3.29
C ASP A 177 -14.08 36.33 -1.92
N SER A 178 -14.89 36.14 -0.86
CA SER A 178 -14.52 36.50 0.50
C SER A 178 -13.56 35.50 1.15
N ALA A 179 -13.53 34.26 0.67
CA ALA A 179 -12.64 33.22 1.18
C ALA A 179 -11.26 33.32 0.53
N LYS A 180 -10.19 33.44 1.30
CA LYS A 180 -8.81 33.38 0.80
C LYS A 180 -8.14 32.05 1.12
N VAL A 181 -8.51 31.42 2.23
CA VAL A 181 -7.82 30.24 2.77
C VAL A 181 -8.82 29.12 3.05
N SER A 182 -8.51 27.92 2.57
CA SER A 182 -9.13 26.66 3.00
C SER A 182 -8.13 25.92 3.89
N LEU A 183 -8.39 25.87 5.20
CA LEU A 183 -7.54 25.16 6.15
C LEU A 183 -8.16 23.80 6.47
N ILE A 184 -7.48 22.72 6.06
CA ILE A 184 -7.98 21.36 6.16
C ILE A 184 -7.20 20.62 7.25
N HIS A 185 -7.86 20.40 8.39
CA HIS A 185 -7.31 19.61 9.48
C HIS A 185 -7.47 18.11 9.20
N GLY A 186 -6.51 17.31 9.63
CA GLY A 186 -6.68 15.86 9.71
C GLY A 186 -5.47 15.20 10.36
N GLY A 187 -5.69 14.06 11.00
CA GLY A 187 -4.61 13.27 11.59
C GLY A 187 -3.75 12.53 10.55
N ALA A 188 -2.74 11.80 11.03
CA ALA A 188 -1.92 10.94 10.20
C ALA A 188 -2.79 9.87 9.51
N GLY A 189 -2.65 9.72 8.18
CA GLY A 189 -3.37 8.69 7.43
C GLY A 189 -4.83 9.01 7.07
N THR A 190 -5.30 10.24 7.23
CA THR A 190 -6.63 10.68 6.73
C THR A 190 -6.65 10.97 5.22
N GLY A 191 -5.52 10.76 4.53
CA GLY A 191 -5.40 10.91 3.09
C GLY A 191 -5.24 12.36 2.58
N LYS A 192 -4.79 13.29 3.43
CA LYS A 192 -4.51 14.69 3.06
C LYS A 192 -3.65 14.83 1.79
N SER A 193 -2.52 14.12 1.73
CA SER A 193 -1.64 14.14 0.56
C SER A 193 -2.32 13.61 -0.71
N ILE A 194 -3.11 12.54 -0.60
CA ILE A 194 -3.87 11.99 -1.73
C ILE A 194 -4.91 13.02 -2.20
N MET A 195 -5.62 13.68 -1.28
CA MET A 195 -6.56 14.76 -1.62
C MET A 195 -5.86 15.94 -2.30
N ALA A 196 -4.68 16.36 -1.83
CA ALA A 196 -3.93 17.45 -2.43
C ALA A 196 -3.54 17.13 -3.89
N ILE A 197 -3.02 15.93 -4.13
CA ILE A 197 -2.60 15.45 -5.46
C ILE A 197 -3.82 15.26 -6.37
N PHE A 198 -4.89 14.66 -5.84
CA PHE A 198 -6.14 14.46 -6.54
C PHE A 198 -6.75 15.79 -6.98
N LEU A 199 -6.88 16.76 -6.07
CA LEU A 199 -7.41 18.09 -6.38
C LEU A 199 -6.57 18.80 -7.45
N PHE A 200 -5.24 18.68 -7.36
CA PHE A 200 -4.33 19.25 -8.35
C PHE A 200 -4.60 18.67 -9.74
N LYS A 201 -4.71 17.34 -9.84
CA LYS A 201 -5.09 16.65 -11.07
C LYS A 201 -6.47 17.13 -11.56
N LEU A 202 -7.48 17.09 -10.69
CA LEU A 202 -8.86 17.47 -11.01
C LEU A 202 -8.95 18.87 -11.65
N LEU A 203 -8.22 19.84 -11.10
CA LEU A 203 -8.20 21.21 -11.61
C LEU A 203 -7.44 21.33 -12.95
N LYS A 204 -6.46 20.46 -13.25
CA LYS A 204 -5.71 20.46 -14.52
C LYS A 204 -6.30 19.57 -15.62
N THR A 205 -7.05 18.50 -15.29
CA THR A 205 -7.70 17.62 -16.28
C THR A 205 -8.70 18.38 -17.15
N ASN A 206 -8.72 18.15 -18.47
CA ASN A 206 -9.64 18.89 -19.33
C ASN A 206 -11.09 18.43 -19.11
N LEU A 207 -12.07 19.33 -19.26
CA LEU A 207 -13.48 18.98 -18.98
C LEU A 207 -14.03 17.92 -19.96
N GLU A 208 -13.45 17.82 -21.15
CA GLU A 208 -13.82 16.84 -22.19
C GLU A 208 -13.30 15.42 -21.90
N ASP A 209 -12.32 15.29 -21.00
CA ASP A 209 -11.71 14.00 -20.65
C ASP A 209 -12.62 13.18 -19.71
N PHE A 210 -13.61 13.84 -19.10
CA PHE A 210 -14.57 13.24 -18.20
C PHE A 210 -15.70 12.54 -18.96
N ASN A 211 -16.01 11.31 -18.57
CA ASN A 211 -17.12 10.56 -19.14
C ASN A 211 -18.40 10.75 -18.29
N TYR A 212 -19.25 11.68 -18.70
CA TYR A 212 -20.53 11.97 -18.03
C TYR A 212 -21.45 10.76 -17.92
N ALA A 213 -21.33 9.78 -18.82
CA ALA A 213 -22.20 8.59 -18.82
C ALA A 213 -22.00 7.70 -17.59
N ASP A 214 -20.89 7.87 -16.87
CA ASP A 214 -20.54 7.04 -15.71
C ASP A 214 -20.78 7.77 -14.37
N PHE A 215 -21.35 8.97 -14.42
CA PHE A 215 -21.56 9.80 -13.22
C PHE A 215 -22.81 9.37 -12.46
N ASP A 216 -22.67 9.24 -11.15
CA ASP A 216 -23.82 9.28 -10.25
C ASP A 216 -24.20 10.73 -9.86
N GLU A 217 -25.25 10.89 -9.06
CA GLU A 217 -25.70 12.23 -8.60
C GLU A 217 -24.59 12.99 -7.87
N ASP A 218 -23.73 12.28 -7.12
CA ASP A 218 -22.65 12.90 -6.36
C ASP A 218 -21.50 13.38 -7.29
N ASP A 219 -21.23 12.62 -8.35
CA ASP A 219 -20.28 12.96 -9.41
C ASP A 219 -20.74 14.19 -10.21
N GLU A 220 -22.01 14.24 -10.59
CA GLU A 220 -22.59 15.37 -11.34
C GLU A 220 -22.46 16.69 -10.59
N ASP A 221 -22.80 16.69 -9.29
CA ASP A 221 -22.69 17.86 -8.43
C ASP A 221 -21.24 18.35 -8.31
N LEU A 222 -20.30 17.43 -8.09
CA LEU A 222 -18.88 17.80 -8.00
C LEU A 222 -18.37 18.34 -9.33
N PHE A 223 -18.76 17.70 -10.43
CA PHE A 223 -18.38 18.11 -11.77
C PHE A 223 -18.91 19.52 -12.10
N LEU A 224 -20.15 19.82 -11.72
CA LEU A 224 -20.73 21.15 -11.91
C LEU A 224 -19.96 22.23 -11.13
N LEU A 225 -19.55 21.93 -9.90
CA LEU A 225 -18.67 22.82 -9.13
C LEU A 225 -17.31 23.01 -9.80
N LEU A 226 -16.69 21.93 -10.27
CA LEU A 226 -15.42 21.99 -10.99
C LEU A 226 -15.52 22.87 -12.23
N LYS A 227 -16.59 22.71 -13.01
CA LYS A 227 -16.86 23.53 -14.21
C LYS A 227 -16.95 25.01 -13.85
N LYS A 228 -17.71 25.38 -12.83
CA LYS A 228 -17.79 26.77 -12.34
C LYS A 228 -16.42 27.33 -11.93
N VAL A 229 -15.60 26.53 -11.24
CA VAL A 229 -14.24 26.94 -10.85
C VAL A 229 -13.37 27.17 -12.08
N LYS A 230 -13.41 26.26 -13.06
CA LYS A 230 -12.65 26.41 -14.30
C LYS A 230 -13.11 27.60 -15.13
N ASP A 231 -14.41 27.88 -15.18
CA ASP A 231 -14.95 29.06 -15.86
C ASP A 231 -14.46 30.37 -15.21
N LYS A 232 -14.38 30.39 -13.87
CA LYS A 232 -13.89 31.54 -13.09
C LYS A 232 -12.40 31.82 -13.30
N PHE A 233 -11.56 30.77 -13.37
CA PHE A 233 -10.10 30.92 -13.36
C PHE A 233 -9.39 30.63 -14.69
N LYS A 234 -10.08 30.05 -15.69
CA LYS A 234 -9.58 29.63 -17.03
C LYS A 234 -8.27 28.83 -17.02
N ASP A 235 -7.13 29.47 -16.78
CA ASP A 235 -5.84 28.81 -16.55
C ASP A 235 -5.26 29.24 -15.19
N LEU A 236 -5.40 28.36 -14.20
CA LEU A 236 -4.84 28.58 -12.86
C LEU A 236 -3.32 28.39 -12.89
N ASN A 237 -2.57 29.44 -12.53
CA ASN A 237 -1.18 29.26 -12.12
C ASN A 237 -1.14 28.68 -10.71
N MET A 238 -0.78 27.40 -10.60
CA MET A 238 -0.85 26.63 -9.35
C MET A 238 0.49 26.04 -8.94
N ALA A 239 0.69 25.89 -7.64
CA ALA A 239 1.82 25.16 -7.09
C ALA A 239 1.39 24.26 -5.91
N LEU A 240 1.99 23.06 -5.86
CA LEU A 240 1.92 22.16 -4.71
C LEU A 240 3.18 22.36 -3.87
N VAL A 241 3.03 23.00 -2.71
CA VAL A 241 4.13 23.28 -1.79
C VAL A 241 4.28 22.12 -0.82
N ILE A 242 5.47 21.52 -0.81
CA ILE A 242 5.87 20.48 0.15
C ILE A 242 7.16 20.93 0.84
N PRO A 243 7.13 21.25 2.15
CA PRO A 243 8.31 21.71 2.89
C PRO A 243 9.48 20.71 2.86
N MET A 244 9.15 19.43 2.85
CA MET A 244 10.10 18.33 3.01
C MET A 244 10.74 17.91 1.70
N ALA A 245 12.07 18.00 1.61
CA ALA A 245 12.79 17.74 0.37
C ALA A 245 12.66 16.28 -0.14
N SER A 246 12.73 15.28 0.75
CA SER A 246 12.57 13.87 0.39
C SER A 246 11.19 13.60 -0.19
N PHE A 247 10.15 13.92 0.58
CA PHE A 247 8.76 13.73 0.17
C PHE A 247 8.40 14.56 -1.07
N ARG A 248 8.90 15.80 -1.18
CA ARG A 248 8.75 16.63 -2.39
C ARG A 248 9.32 15.94 -3.62
N LYS A 249 10.49 15.29 -3.51
CA LYS A 249 11.10 14.56 -4.63
C LYS A 249 10.22 13.37 -5.05
N THR A 250 9.67 12.63 -4.09
CA THR A 250 8.71 11.54 -4.33
C THR A 250 7.49 12.03 -5.10
N ILE A 251 6.81 13.08 -4.61
CA ILE A 251 5.61 13.61 -5.28
C ILE A 251 5.94 14.25 -6.63
N SER A 252 7.09 14.91 -6.77
CA SER A 252 7.56 15.43 -8.07
C SER A 252 7.73 14.31 -9.10
N ASN A 253 8.19 13.12 -8.68
CA ASN A 253 8.27 11.95 -9.54
C ASN A 253 6.88 11.38 -9.86
N VAL A 254 5.96 11.36 -8.91
CA VAL A 254 4.56 10.99 -9.19
C VAL A 254 3.95 11.90 -10.24
N PHE A 255 4.11 13.21 -10.12
CA PHE A 255 3.59 14.19 -11.08
C PHE A 255 4.14 14.01 -12.50
N LYS A 256 5.38 13.54 -12.66
CA LYS A 256 5.96 13.27 -14.00
C LYS A 256 5.31 12.10 -14.72
N ASN A 257 4.68 11.18 -13.98
CA ASN A 257 4.05 9.97 -14.51
C ASN A 257 2.53 10.10 -14.66
N VAL A 258 1.97 11.30 -14.38
CA VAL A 258 0.54 11.57 -14.49
C VAL A 258 0.33 12.53 -15.66
N ASN A 259 -0.55 12.16 -16.58
CA ASN A 259 -0.86 13.00 -17.73
C ASN A 259 -1.40 14.38 -17.29
N GLY A 260 -0.96 15.45 -17.96
CA GLY A 260 -1.32 16.83 -17.65
C GLY A 260 -0.59 17.46 -16.45
N LEU A 261 0.23 16.70 -15.71
CA LEU A 261 1.01 17.20 -14.58
C LEU A 261 2.50 17.33 -14.91
N SER A 262 3.20 18.15 -14.14
CA SER A 262 4.65 18.34 -14.26
C SER A 262 5.31 18.34 -12.89
N GLY A 263 6.46 17.66 -12.79
CA GLY A 263 7.25 17.66 -11.55
C GLY A 263 7.72 19.05 -11.10
N LYS A 264 7.72 20.06 -11.99
CA LYS A 264 8.04 21.46 -11.65
C LYS A 264 6.92 22.18 -10.88
N MET A 265 5.70 21.64 -10.90
CA MET A 265 4.57 22.18 -10.14
C MET A 265 4.67 21.86 -8.65
N VAL A 266 5.50 20.89 -8.27
CA VAL A 266 5.78 20.51 -6.88
C VAL A 266 7.01 21.25 -6.40
N ILE A 267 6.83 22.22 -5.50
CA ILE A 267 7.87 23.18 -5.11
C ILE A 267 8.14 23.18 -3.61
N GLY A 268 9.28 23.74 -3.22
CA GLY A 268 9.56 24.04 -1.82
C GLY A 268 9.03 25.42 -1.42
N PRO A 269 8.88 25.70 -0.11
CA PRO A 269 8.51 27.03 0.35
C PRO A 269 9.48 28.12 -0.13
N SER A 270 10.76 27.79 -0.28
CA SER A 270 11.77 28.73 -0.76
C SER A 270 11.54 29.23 -2.18
N ASP A 271 10.83 28.46 -3.01
CA ASP A 271 10.53 28.84 -4.39
C ASP A 271 9.39 29.85 -4.50
N LEU A 272 8.62 30.05 -3.42
CA LEU A 272 7.53 31.02 -3.36
C LEU A 272 8.02 32.46 -3.51
N ALA A 273 9.24 32.77 -3.07
CA ALA A 273 9.80 34.12 -3.20
C ALA A 273 10.03 34.55 -4.67
N LYS A 274 9.89 33.64 -5.64
CA LYS A 274 10.16 33.91 -7.06
C LYS A 274 8.91 34.30 -7.85
N ASN A 275 7.75 33.76 -7.52
CA ASN A 275 6.53 33.86 -8.33
C ASN A 275 5.29 34.04 -7.46
N LYS A 276 4.27 34.70 -8.01
CA LYS A 276 2.91 34.71 -7.45
C LYS A 276 2.04 33.65 -8.13
N TYR A 277 1.12 33.07 -7.37
CA TYR A 277 0.24 32.00 -7.82
C TYR A 277 -1.23 32.38 -7.61
N ASP A 278 -2.10 31.89 -8.47
CA ASP A 278 -3.55 32.02 -8.27
C ASP A 278 -4.01 31.08 -7.14
N LEU A 279 -3.45 29.86 -7.12
CA LEU A 279 -3.74 28.87 -6.09
C LEU A 279 -2.46 28.20 -5.59
N ILE A 280 -2.24 28.24 -4.27
CA ILE A 280 -1.23 27.41 -3.61
C ILE A 280 -1.93 26.29 -2.84
N ILE A 281 -1.52 25.05 -3.09
CA ILE A 281 -1.90 23.90 -2.27
C ILE A 281 -0.68 23.53 -1.43
N VAL A 282 -0.84 23.47 -0.11
CA VAL A 282 0.24 23.13 0.82
C VAL A 282 -0.07 21.78 1.45
N ASP A 283 0.80 20.81 1.22
CA ASP A 283 0.78 19.56 1.97
C ASP A 283 1.81 19.59 3.09
N GLU A 284 1.55 18.84 4.17
CA GLU A 284 2.37 18.84 5.40
C GLU A 284 2.56 20.28 5.96
N GLY A 285 1.50 21.08 6.01
CA GLY A 285 1.56 22.49 6.42
C GLY A 285 2.14 22.71 7.83
N HIS A 286 2.02 21.71 8.71
CA HIS A 286 2.65 21.71 10.03
C HIS A 286 4.20 21.70 10.00
N ARG A 287 4.80 21.45 8.84
CA ARG A 287 6.26 21.46 8.58
C ARG A 287 6.76 22.73 7.90
N LEU A 288 5.89 23.71 7.67
CA LEU A 288 6.30 25.06 7.28
C LEU A 288 7.17 25.65 8.38
N ARG A 289 8.24 26.33 8.01
CA ARG A 289 9.29 26.71 8.95
C ARG A 289 9.20 28.17 9.40
N ARG A 290 9.72 28.44 10.60
CA ARG A 290 10.11 29.75 11.11
C ARG A 290 11.63 29.82 11.26
N ARG A 291 12.17 31.00 11.52
CA ARG A 291 13.61 31.27 11.61
C ARG A 291 14.27 30.73 12.90
N VAL A 292 14.15 29.43 13.16
CA VAL A 292 14.70 28.73 14.34
C VAL A 292 15.37 27.43 13.89
N ASN A 293 16.59 27.15 14.36
CA ASN A 293 17.36 25.93 14.09
C ASN A 293 17.34 25.42 12.64
N LEU A 294 17.45 26.33 11.67
CA LEU A 294 17.34 26.02 10.24
C LEU A 294 18.62 25.45 9.60
N GLY A 295 19.74 25.41 10.33
CA GLY A 295 21.03 24.96 9.80
C GLY A 295 21.44 25.78 8.57
N SER A 296 21.82 25.09 7.48
CA SER A 296 22.21 25.75 6.22
C SER A 296 21.08 26.55 5.55
N TYR A 297 19.82 26.35 5.95
CA TYR A 297 18.67 27.05 5.38
C TYR A 297 18.45 28.46 5.95
N PHE A 298 19.18 28.87 7.00
CA PHE A 298 19.06 30.23 7.56
C PHE A 298 19.26 31.32 6.51
N GLY A 299 20.30 31.22 5.67
CA GLY A 299 20.57 32.20 4.63
C GLY A 299 19.44 32.31 3.61
N THR A 300 18.92 31.16 3.15
CA THR A 300 17.79 31.13 2.21
C THR A 300 16.52 31.74 2.81
N PHE A 301 16.26 31.48 4.09
CA PHE A 301 15.12 32.05 4.79
C PHE A 301 15.21 33.58 4.85
N ASP A 302 16.37 34.11 5.26
CA ASP A 302 16.62 35.54 5.39
C ASP A 302 16.46 36.26 4.04
N THR A 303 17.11 35.76 3.00
CA THR A 303 17.01 36.32 1.65
C THR A 303 15.58 36.33 1.12
N ASN A 304 14.79 35.30 1.44
CA ASN A 304 13.39 35.24 1.00
C ASN A 304 12.50 36.21 1.77
N CYS A 305 12.70 36.37 3.08
CA CYS A 305 12.02 37.40 3.86
C CYS A 305 12.35 38.80 3.33
N GLU A 306 13.61 39.09 3.02
CA GLU A 306 14.02 40.37 2.42
C GLU A 306 13.32 40.60 1.07
N LYS A 307 13.31 39.61 0.17
CA LYS A 307 12.61 39.71 -1.13
C LYS A 307 11.11 39.94 -0.99
N LEU A 308 10.51 39.40 0.06
CA LEU A 308 9.08 39.51 0.33
C LEU A 308 8.75 40.72 1.23
N ASN A 309 9.73 41.55 1.61
CA ASN A 309 9.56 42.65 2.56
C ASN A 309 8.90 42.21 3.88
N LEU A 310 9.31 41.05 4.38
CA LEU A 310 8.83 40.45 5.63
C LEU A 310 9.92 40.50 6.69
N ASP A 311 9.54 40.77 7.93
CA ASP A 311 10.46 40.66 9.06
C ASP A 311 10.76 39.19 9.36
N LYS A 312 12.03 38.81 9.16
CA LYS A 312 12.53 37.45 9.33
C LYS A 312 12.43 36.90 10.75
N PHE A 313 12.28 37.74 11.77
CA PHE A 313 12.17 37.29 13.16
C PHE A 313 10.74 36.99 13.60
N THR A 314 9.75 37.59 12.94
CA THR A 314 8.33 37.43 13.25
C THR A 314 7.58 36.60 12.20
N SER A 315 8.15 36.49 10.99
CA SER A 315 7.56 35.77 9.86
C SER A 315 7.94 34.29 9.83
N SER A 316 7.18 33.54 9.05
CA SER A 316 7.29 32.10 8.80
C SER A 316 6.96 31.81 7.34
N GLU A 317 7.24 30.60 6.89
CA GLU A 317 6.89 30.15 5.54
C GLU A 317 5.36 30.15 5.29
N LEU A 318 4.54 30.09 6.36
CA LEU A 318 3.10 30.30 6.27
C LEU A 318 2.76 31.72 5.76
N ASP A 319 3.48 32.74 6.22
CA ASP A 319 3.26 34.11 5.78
C ASP A 319 3.64 34.28 4.30
N TRP A 320 4.67 33.56 3.84
CA TRP A 320 5.06 33.54 2.42
C TRP A 320 3.94 32.98 1.54
N ILE A 321 3.29 31.89 1.98
CA ILE A 321 2.16 31.28 1.27
C ILE A 321 0.99 32.27 1.17
N LEU A 322 0.62 32.89 2.29
CA LEU A 322 -0.51 33.83 2.33
C LEU A 322 -0.24 35.09 1.49
N MET A 323 1.02 35.51 1.38
CA MET A 323 1.42 36.68 0.58
C MET A 323 1.49 36.36 -0.93
N GLN A 324 1.98 35.17 -1.30
CA GLN A 324 2.25 34.81 -2.70
C GLN A 324 1.09 34.09 -3.40
N SER A 325 -0.05 33.94 -2.73
CA SER A 325 -1.25 33.34 -3.30
C SER A 325 -2.46 34.29 -3.32
N LYS A 326 -3.31 34.16 -4.34
CA LYS A 326 -4.67 34.69 -4.30
C LYS A 326 -5.59 33.80 -3.45
N LYS A 327 -5.47 32.48 -3.59
CA LYS A 327 -6.17 31.46 -2.79
C LYS A 327 -5.15 30.45 -2.25
N SER A 328 -5.34 29.98 -1.02
CA SER A 328 -4.49 28.95 -0.41
C SER A 328 -5.32 27.80 0.14
N ILE A 329 -4.88 26.57 -0.09
CA ILE A 329 -5.41 25.37 0.55
C ILE A 329 -4.29 24.77 1.38
N ILE A 330 -4.49 24.62 2.68
CA ILE A 330 -3.44 24.20 3.61
C ILE A 330 -3.90 22.94 4.33
N PHE A 331 -3.23 21.82 4.08
CA PHE A 331 -3.43 20.58 4.81
C PHE A 331 -2.56 20.57 6.07
N TYR A 332 -3.21 20.54 7.23
CA TYR A 332 -2.57 20.73 8.54
C TYR A 332 -2.85 19.57 9.50
N ASP A 333 -1.83 19.22 10.28
CA ASP A 333 -1.90 18.21 11.33
C ASP A 333 -1.18 18.72 12.56
N GLU A 334 -1.94 19.08 13.59
CA GLU A 334 -1.41 19.70 14.80
C GLU A 334 -0.47 18.79 15.61
N TYR A 335 -0.61 17.46 15.47
CA TYR A 335 0.15 16.49 16.26
C TYR A 335 1.45 16.04 15.58
N GLN A 336 1.68 16.44 14.33
CA GLN A 336 2.91 16.10 13.59
C GLN A 336 3.95 17.24 13.59
N SER A 337 3.72 18.30 14.38
CA SER A 337 4.77 19.28 14.69
C SER A 337 5.78 18.66 15.66
N ILE A 338 7.02 18.49 15.18
CA ILE A 338 8.09 17.73 15.87
C ILE A 338 9.40 18.51 15.94
N LYS A 339 9.46 19.75 15.43
CA LYS A 339 10.67 20.59 15.47
C LYS A 339 10.38 22.00 15.99
N PRO A 340 11.33 22.61 16.72
CA PRO A 340 11.27 24.03 17.06
C PRO A 340 11.20 24.95 15.85
N SER A 341 11.75 24.50 14.71
CA SER A 341 11.72 25.21 13.43
C SER A 341 10.34 25.25 12.80
N ASP A 342 9.39 24.39 13.22
CA ASP A 342 8.06 24.35 12.65
C ASP A 342 7.27 25.63 13.01
N THR A 343 6.34 26.01 12.14
CA THR A 343 5.42 27.12 12.36
C THR A 343 4.58 26.81 13.58
N LEU A 344 4.49 27.78 14.49
CA LEU A 344 3.79 27.64 15.75
C LEU A 344 2.30 27.35 15.56
N LYS A 345 1.74 26.48 16.42
CA LYS A 345 0.32 26.13 16.44
C LYS A 345 -0.58 27.36 16.55
N GLU A 346 -0.13 28.37 17.30
CA GLU A 346 -0.83 29.63 17.52
C GLU A 346 -1.04 30.41 16.23
N LYS A 347 -0.14 30.31 15.24
CA LYS A 347 -0.34 30.95 13.93
C LYS A 347 -1.48 30.30 13.15
N PHE A 348 -1.57 28.98 13.17
CA PHE A 348 -2.70 28.27 12.56
C PHE A 348 -4.01 28.57 13.28
N LYS A 349 -4.03 28.57 14.62
CA LYS A 349 -5.21 28.98 15.40
C LYS A 349 -5.67 30.41 15.10
N LYS A 350 -4.74 31.35 14.92
CA LYS A 350 -5.09 32.72 14.48
C LYS A 350 -5.70 32.70 13.09
N LEU A 351 -5.09 31.97 12.16
CA LEU A 351 -5.59 31.83 10.79
C LEU A 351 -6.99 31.21 10.74
N GLU A 352 -7.31 30.24 11.61
CA GLU A 352 -8.64 29.64 11.75
C GLU A 352 -9.74 30.67 12.08
N LEU A 353 -9.39 31.75 12.80
CA LEU A 353 -10.33 32.78 13.25
C LEU A 353 -10.53 33.92 12.23
N GLU A 354 -9.75 33.95 11.16
CA GLU A 354 -9.83 34.98 10.13
C GLU A 354 -11.12 34.84 9.31
N SER A 355 -11.79 35.96 9.01
CA SER A 355 -13.06 35.96 8.26
C SER A 355 -12.94 35.43 6.83
N TYR A 356 -11.72 35.46 6.27
CA TYR A 356 -11.41 34.92 4.95
C TYR A 356 -10.98 33.44 4.99
N THR A 357 -10.93 32.80 6.16
CA THR A 357 -10.59 31.39 6.29
C THR A 357 -11.84 30.52 6.36
N ARG A 358 -11.77 29.34 5.74
CA ARG A 358 -12.77 28.28 5.83
C ARG A 358 -12.08 27.03 6.34
N VAL A 359 -12.63 26.39 7.36
CA VAL A 359 -11.99 25.29 8.07
C VAL A 359 -12.80 24.00 7.86
N GLU A 360 -12.13 22.91 7.49
CA GLU A 360 -12.71 21.56 7.45
C GLU A 360 -11.83 20.60 8.25
N LYS A 361 -12.44 19.53 8.78
CA LYS A 361 -11.72 18.49 9.51
C LYS A 361 -12.02 17.10 8.96
N LEU A 362 -10.98 16.45 8.46
CA LEU A 362 -10.96 15.04 8.08
C LEU A 362 -10.71 14.18 9.31
N LYS A 363 -11.69 13.37 9.69
CA LYS A 363 -11.72 12.54 10.90
C LYS A 363 -11.36 11.09 10.62
N THR A 364 -11.72 10.55 9.45
CA THR A 364 -11.55 9.13 9.14
C THR A 364 -10.12 8.83 8.73
N GLN A 365 -9.46 7.95 9.47
CA GLN A 365 -8.17 7.42 9.09
C GLN A 365 -8.33 6.16 8.24
N LEU A 366 -7.60 6.10 7.12
CA LEU A 366 -7.74 5.05 6.09
C LEU A 366 -6.48 4.19 5.89
N ARG A 367 -5.37 4.53 6.57
CA ARG A 367 -4.04 3.94 6.36
C ARG A 367 -3.77 2.74 7.27
N VAL A 368 -4.09 2.83 8.55
CA VAL A 368 -3.67 1.85 9.57
C VAL A 368 -4.81 0.87 9.81
N ARG A 369 -4.55 -0.44 9.66
CA ARG A 369 -5.60 -1.48 9.81
C ARG A 369 -6.14 -1.61 11.23
N GLY A 370 -5.39 -1.16 12.24
CA GLY A 370 -5.89 -1.03 13.62
C GLY A 370 -7.00 0.03 13.78
N GLY A 371 -7.26 0.81 12.72
CA GLY A 371 -8.35 1.75 12.63
C GLY A 371 -8.29 2.88 13.65
N ASN A 372 -9.42 3.59 13.80
CA ASN A 372 -9.52 4.73 14.71
C ASN A 372 -9.30 4.37 16.18
N ASN A 373 -9.52 3.11 16.57
CA ASN A 373 -9.33 2.67 17.96
C ASN A 373 -7.85 2.59 18.32
N TYR A 374 -7.01 2.05 17.43
CA TYR A 374 -5.56 2.05 17.60
C TYR A 374 -5.00 3.48 17.71
N ILE A 375 -5.43 4.38 16.83
CA ILE A 375 -4.97 5.78 16.84
C ILE A 375 -5.37 6.48 18.14
N LYS A 376 -6.63 6.33 18.56
CA LYS A 376 -7.12 6.87 19.84
C LYS A 376 -6.33 6.31 21.02
N LEU A 377 -5.98 5.03 21.00
CA LEU A 377 -5.13 4.41 22.02
C LEU A 377 -3.77 5.11 22.07
N ILE A 378 -3.06 5.22 20.94
CA ILE A 378 -1.74 5.86 20.88
C ILE A 378 -1.81 7.31 21.38
N HIS A 379 -2.79 8.10 20.93
CA HIS A 379 -2.96 9.47 21.43
C HIS A 379 -3.20 9.51 22.93
N LYS A 380 -4.19 8.75 23.44
CA LYS A 380 -4.50 8.74 24.87
C LYS A 380 -3.30 8.28 25.71
N LEU A 381 -2.56 7.27 25.25
CA LEU A 381 -1.44 6.66 25.97
C LEU A 381 -0.36 7.69 26.30
N PHE A 382 -0.16 8.66 25.41
CA PHE A 382 0.84 9.72 25.60
C PHE A 382 0.25 11.06 26.07
N ASP A 383 -1.01 11.38 25.75
CA ASP A 383 -1.66 12.66 26.10
C ASP A 383 -2.30 12.65 27.49
N GLU A 384 -2.95 11.54 27.86
CA GLU A 384 -3.74 11.41 29.08
C GLU A 384 -3.58 10.02 29.71
N PRO A 385 -2.34 9.59 30.04
CA PRO A 385 -2.06 8.21 30.49
C PRO A 385 -2.89 7.80 31.71
N SER A 386 -3.16 8.74 32.62
CA SER A 386 -3.95 8.51 33.85
C SER A 386 -5.43 8.25 33.60
N LYS A 387 -5.96 8.53 32.40
CA LYS A 387 -7.38 8.35 32.05
C LYS A 387 -7.64 7.07 31.27
N LEU A 388 -6.62 6.30 30.90
CA LEU A 388 -6.86 5.02 30.23
C LEU A 388 -7.28 3.94 31.23
N PRO A 389 -8.34 3.18 30.93
CA PRO A 389 -8.57 1.94 31.64
C PRO A 389 -7.42 0.97 31.35
N VAL A 390 -6.92 0.32 32.40
CA VAL A 390 -5.93 -0.76 32.26
C VAL A 390 -6.58 -1.91 31.49
N GLY A 391 -5.91 -2.35 30.42
CA GLY A 391 -6.45 -3.38 29.54
C GLY A 391 -5.66 -3.47 28.25
N LYS A 392 -5.30 -4.70 27.87
CA LYS A 392 -4.55 -4.95 26.64
C LYS A 392 -5.42 -4.69 25.42
N TYR A 393 -4.93 -3.84 24.51
CA TYR A 393 -5.55 -3.63 23.22
C TYR A 393 -5.50 -4.92 22.39
N LYS A 394 -6.65 -5.32 21.84
CA LYS A 394 -6.79 -6.47 20.94
C LYS A 394 -7.49 -6.03 19.67
N THR A 395 -7.01 -6.55 18.55
CA THR A 395 -7.59 -6.37 17.23
C THR A 395 -7.12 -7.51 16.35
N ASP A 396 -8.04 -8.05 15.55
CA ASP A 396 -7.74 -9.20 14.68
C ASP A 396 -7.03 -8.77 13.38
N ASP A 397 -7.16 -7.50 13.00
CA ASP A 397 -6.68 -6.97 11.72
C ASP A 397 -5.33 -6.21 11.82
N TYR A 398 -4.73 -6.13 13.01
CA TYR A 398 -3.49 -5.38 13.23
C TYR A 398 -2.60 -5.97 14.31
N GLU A 399 -1.36 -6.33 13.96
CA GLU A 399 -0.42 -6.87 14.94
C GLU A 399 0.17 -5.74 15.80
N PHE A 400 -0.08 -5.77 17.10
CA PHE A 400 0.45 -4.78 18.04
C PHE A 400 1.04 -5.46 19.27
N TYR A 401 2.37 -5.54 19.33
CA TYR A 401 3.09 -6.31 20.35
C TYR A 401 4.24 -5.52 20.98
N LEU A 402 4.45 -5.77 22.27
CA LEU A 402 5.59 -5.31 23.04
C LEU A 402 6.62 -6.43 23.17
N PHE A 403 7.87 -6.19 22.78
CA PHE A 403 8.96 -7.16 22.84
C PHE A 403 9.84 -6.91 24.06
N ASP A 404 10.16 -7.98 24.77
CA ASP A 404 11.16 -7.97 25.85
C ASP A 404 12.59 -8.15 25.30
N ASP A 405 12.72 -8.70 24.09
CA ASP A 405 13.98 -8.97 23.41
C ASP A 405 14.03 -8.28 22.04
N LEU A 406 14.98 -7.36 21.89
CA LEU A 406 15.18 -6.60 20.66
C LEU A 406 15.59 -7.49 19.48
N SER A 407 16.38 -8.55 19.70
CA SER A 407 16.82 -9.45 18.64
C SER A 407 15.61 -10.16 18.00
N GLN A 408 14.66 -10.59 18.83
CA GLN A 408 13.40 -11.19 18.35
C GLN A 408 12.56 -10.21 17.54
N MET A 409 12.51 -8.94 17.95
CA MET A 409 11.80 -7.90 17.20
C MET A 409 12.44 -7.67 15.83
N VAL A 410 13.77 -7.56 15.77
CA VAL A 410 14.53 -7.40 14.53
C VAL A 410 14.27 -8.57 13.58
N ASP A 411 14.39 -9.81 14.06
CA ASP A 411 14.12 -11.01 13.26
C ASP A 411 12.68 -11.07 12.74
N ARG A 412 11.72 -10.66 13.58
CA ARG A 412 10.31 -10.61 13.18
C ARG A 412 10.09 -9.58 12.08
N ILE A 413 10.70 -8.40 12.16
CA ILE A 413 10.64 -7.39 11.09
C ILE A 413 11.27 -7.91 9.80
N LYS A 414 12.42 -8.58 9.86
CA LYS A 414 13.03 -9.22 8.67
C LYS A 414 12.14 -10.27 8.05
N LYS A 415 11.46 -11.10 8.86
CA LYS A 415 10.47 -12.08 8.37
C LYS A 415 9.27 -11.40 7.70
N LYS A 416 8.75 -10.31 8.29
CA LYS A 416 7.65 -9.54 7.70
C LYS A 416 8.06 -8.83 6.41
N ASP A 417 9.29 -8.34 6.32
CA ASP A 417 9.80 -7.72 5.10
C ASP A 417 9.88 -8.72 3.93
N LYS A 418 10.32 -9.96 4.18
CA LYS A 418 10.33 -11.02 3.16
C LYS A 418 8.94 -11.34 2.60
N LEU A 419 7.90 -11.20 3.42
CA LEU A 419 6.52 -11.54 3.05
C LEU A 419 5.76 -10.37 2.42
N TYR A 420 5.93 -9.17 2.97
CA TYR A 420 5.11 -8.01 2.61
C TYR A 420 5.92 -6.86 2.01
N GLY A 421 7.26 -6.89 2.13
CA GLY A 421 8.11 -5.74 1.86
C GLY A 421 7.87 -4.58 2.82
N LEU A 422 8.68 -3.52 2.70
CA LEU A 422 8.55 -2.25 3.43
C LEU A 422 8.31 -2.42 4.94
N SER A 423 8.96 -3.40 5.55
CA SER A 423 8.95 -3.57 7.01
C SER A 423 10.28 -3.09 7.57
N ARG A 424 10.28 -2.11 8.49
CA ARG A 424 11.50 -1.41 8.88
C ARG A 424 11.60 -1.20 10.39
N MET A 425 12.84 -1.16 10.87
CA MET A 425 13.17 -0.72 12.22
C MET A 425 13.26 0.81 12.26
N VAL A 426 12.70 1.43 13.29
CA VAL A 426 12.65 2.88 13.47
C VAL A 426 12.87 3.20 14.95
N ALA A 427 13.55 4.30 15.25
CA ALA A 427 13.79 4.73 16.62
C ALA A 427 13.70 6.25 16.81
N GLY A 428 13.55 6.69 18.06
CA GLY A 428 13.77 8.08 18.46
C GLY A 428 15.25 8.45 18.41
N TYR A 429 15.57 9.74 18.51
CA TYR A 429 16.95 10.25 18.40
C TYR A 429 17.72 10.11 19.71
N ALA A 430 17.96 8.88 20.18
CA ALA A 430 18.63 8.62 21.45
C ALA A 430 20.15 8.35 21.35
N TRP A 431 20.64 8.09 20.14
CA TRP A 431 22.01 7.65 19.89
C TRP A 431 22.74 8.59 18.93
N GLU A 432 24.06 8.71 19.11
CA GLU A 432 24.93 9.45 18.20
C GLU A 432 25.02 8.74 16.86
N TRP A 433 25.19 9.50 15.77
CA TRP A 433 25.36 8.94 14.43
C TRP A 433 26.83 8.86 14.06
N VAL A 434 27.50 7.88 14.64
CA VAL A 434 28.93 7.59 14.48
C VAL A 434 29.22 7.02 13.09
N SER A 435 28.33 6.16 12.59
CA SER A 435 28.46 5.48 11.30
C SER A 435 28.50 6.44 10.10
N ASN A 436 27.93 7.64 10.23
CA ASN A 436 27.99 8.69 9.21
C ASN A 436 29.42 9.15 8.89
N LYS A 437 30.36 9.00 9.85
CA LYS A 437 31.79 9.28 9.65
C LYS A 437 32.62 8.03 9.49
N ASN A 438 32.24 6.95 10.17
CA ASN A 438 32.93 5.66 10.11
C ASN A 438 31.92 4.55 9.76
N PRO A 439 31.77 4.16 8.49
CA PRO A 439 30.76 3.20 8.04
C PRO A 439 30.81 1.84 8.75
N GLU A 440 31.95 1.44 9.31
CA GLU A 440 32.10 0.19 10.06
C GLU A 440 31.56 0.26 11.49
N ALA A 441 31.42 1.46 12.06
CA ALA A 441 30.94 1.64 13.42
C ALA A 441 29.44 1.34 13.56
N TYR A 442 29.04 0.89 14.75
CA TYR A 442 27.65 0.75 15.16
C TYR A 442 27.20 1.97 15.95
N ASP A 443 25.94 2.37 15.75
CA ASP A 443 25.38 3.57 16.36
C ASP A 443 24.54 3.25 17.60
N ILE A 444 23.71 2.22 17.50
CA ILE A 444 22.73 1.82 18.52
C ILE A 444 23.21 0.50 19.11
N ILE A 445 23.65 0.55 20.37
CA ILE A 445 24.11 -0.62 21.12
C ILE A 445 23.16 -0.83 22.29
N ILE A 446 22.44 -1.95 22.30
CA ILE A 446 21.45 -2.33 23.32
C ILE A 446 21.69 -3.79 23.70
N GLY A 447 22.31 -4.04 24.85
CA GLY A 447 22.80 -5.37 25.19
C GLY A 447 23.81 -5.86 24.13
N GLU A 448 23.55 -7.03 23.56
CA GLU A 448 24.36 -7.62 22.48
C GLU A 448 23.96 -7.12 21.08
N ASN A 449 22.83 -6.42 20.96
CA ASN A 449 22.35 -5.92 19.68
C ASN A 449 23.16 -4.70 19.23
N GLN A 450 23.69 -4.77 18.01
CA GLN A 450 24.45 -3.72 17.37
C GLN A 450 23.77 -3.32 16.06
N LEU A 451 23.23 -2.11 16.02
CA LEU A 451 22.47 -1.60 14.88
C LEU A 451 23.08 -0.28 14.36
N LYS A 452 22.87 0.01 13.07
CA LYS A 452 23.32 1.25 12.42
C LYS A 452 22.12 2.12 12.07
N TRP A 453 22.29 3.43 12.16
CA TRP A 453 21.38 4.39 11.56
C TRP A 453 21.39 4.25 10.03
N ASN A 454 20.37 4.83 9.40
CA ASN A 454 20.22 4.91 7.95
C ASN A 454 21.51 5.38 7.24
N SER A 455 21.96 4.69 6.17
CA SER A 455 23.13 5.11 5.38
C SER A 455 22.82 6.24 4.40
N VAL A 456 21.57 6.32 3.94
CA VAL A 456 21.10 7.36 3.01
C VAL A 456 20.06 8.25 3.68
N SER A 457 20.05 9.54 3.35
CA SER A 457 19.14 10.53 3.94
C SER A 457 17.87 10.77 3.11
N VAL A 458 17.89 10.37 1.83
CA VAL A 458 16.79 10.52 0.89
C VAL A 458 16.37 9.14 0.43
N ASP A 459 15.06 8.87 0.51
CA ASP A 459 14.45 7.63 0.03
C ASP A 459 15.00 6.36 0.70
N TRP A 460 15.39 6.49 1.98
CA TRP A 460 15.95 5.39 2.77
C TRP A 460 15.03 4.17 2.81
N VAL A 461 13.73 4.36 3.01
CA VAL A 461 12.74 3.28 3.13
C VAL A 461 12.79 2.29 1.95
N ASN A 462 13.07 2.80 0.75
CA ASN A 462 13.15 2.03 -0.49
C ASN A 462 14.58 1.56 -0.82
N SER A 463 15.59 1.95 -0.04
CA SER A 463 16.98 1.54 -0.26
C SER A 463 17.20 0.07 0.09
N THR A 464 18.09 -0.61 -0.62
CA THR A 464 18.33 -2.06 -0.47
C THR A 464 18.82 -2.45 0.92
N ASN A 465 19.61 -1.60 1.58
CA ASN A 465 20.18 -1.88 2.91
C ASN A 465 19.27 -1.50 4.08
N SER A 466 18.13 -0.85 3.81
CA SER A 466 17.28 -0.30 4.87
C SER A 466 16.67 -1.33 5.83
N ILE A 467 16.63 -2.61 5.45
CA ILE A 467 16.16 -3.69 6.31
C ILE A 467 17.16 -4.03 7.44
N ASP A 468 18.44 -3.74 7.24
CA ASP A 468 19.52 -3.97 8.20
C ASP A 468 19.91 -2.69 8.97
N GLU A 469 19.17 -1.60 8.73
CA GLU A 469 19.39 -0.29 9.34
C GLU A 469 18.18 0.15 10.15
N VAL A 470 18.38 1.16 11.00
CA VAL A 470 17.34 1.80 11.78
C VAL A 470 17.06 3.19 11.22
N GLY A 471 15.80 3.45 10.91
CA GLY A 471 15.32 4.75 10.48
C GLY A 471 15.00 5.65 11.67
N CYS A 472 14.83 6.93 11.37
CA CYS A 472 14.34 7.91 12.32
C CYS A 472 13.07 8.54 11.77
N ILE A 473 12.48 9.46 12.52
CA ILE A 473 11.31 10.20 12.06
C ILE A 473 11.56 10.96 10.75
N HIS A 474 12.77 11.48 10.48
CA HIS A 474 13.05 12.23 9.25
C HIS A 474 13.13 11.36 8.00
N THR A 475 13.59 10.10 8.13
CA THR A 475 13.72 9.17 7.01
C THR A 475 12.45 8.40 6.72
N THR A 476 11.53 8.34 7.69
CA THR A 476 10.23 7.66 7.58
C THR A 476 9.07 8.62 7.31
N GLN A 477 9.32 9.93 7.36
CA GLN A 477 8.26 10.92 7.16
C GLN A 477 7.76 10.92 5.71
N GLY A 478 6.44 10.85 5.56
CA GLY A 478 5.81 10.73 4.26
C GLY A 478 5.99 9.35 3.64
N TYR A 479 6.37 8.31 4.40
CA TYR A 479 6.35 6.93 3.94
C TYR A 479 5.38 6.09 4.77
N ASP A 480 4.76 5.12 4.10
CA ASP A 480 3.93 4.10 4.71
C ASP A 480 4.69 2.78 4.73
N LEU A 481 4.80 2.18 5.92
CA LEU A 481 5.48 0.91 6.17
C LEU A 481 4.43 -0.19 6.38
N ASN A 482 4.69 -1.40 5.90
CA ASN A 482 3.77 -2.52 6.16
C ASN A 482 3.83 -2.93 7.63
N TYR A 483 5.05 -3.11 8.16
CA TYR A 483 5.30 -3.32 9.59
C TYR A 483 6.38 -2.37 10.09
N THR A 484 6.21 -1.84 11.30
CA THR A 484 7.20 -0.96 11.93
C THR A 484 7.69 -1.55 13.24
N GLY A 485 9.00 -1.74 13.38
CA GLY A 485 9.63 -2.07 14.67
C GLY A 485 10.12 -0.78 15.33
N VAL A 486 9.48 -0.34 16.39
CA VAL A 486 9.77 0.92 17.08
C VAL A 486 10.61 0.67 18.32
N ILE A 487 11.81 1.26 18.35
CA ILE A 487 12.67 1.29 19.52
C ILE A 487 12.42 2.61 20.25
N ILE A 488 11.86 2.53 21.45
CA ILE A 488 11.80 3.66 22.39
C ILE A 488 13.13 3.71 23.14
N GLY A 489 13.88 4.77 22.85
CA GLY A 489 15.22 4.96 23.38
C GLY A 489 15.22 5.39 24.85
N PRO A 490 16.41 5.42 25.47
CA PRO A 490 16.57 5.72 26.88
C PRO A 490 16.34 7.20 27.24
N GLU A 491 16.08 8.07 26.26
CA GLU A 491 15.74 9.48 26.47
C GLU A 491 14.31 9.70 26.97
N LEU A 492 13.42 8.72 26.83
CA LEU A 492 12.02 8.80 27.28
C LEU A 492 11.74 7.70 28.29
N ASP A 493 11.19 8.06 29.44
CA ASP A 493 10.73 7.10 30.45
C ASP A 493 9.39 7.51 31.06
N TYR A 494 8.80 6.62 31.85
CA TYR A 494 7.59 6.89 32.61
C TYR A 494 7.90 6.87 34.11
N ASP A 495 7.51 7.93 34.82
CA ASP A 495 7.60 8.00 36.27
C ASP A 495 6.24 7.65 36.89
N PHE A 496 6.18 6.52 37.60
CA PHE A 496 4.99 6.04 38.28
C PHE A 496 4.65 6.84 39.54
N GLU A 497 5.61 7.55 40.15
CA GLU A 497 5.35 8.36 41.35
C GLU A 497 4.63 9.66 40.97
N SER A 498 5.15 10.39 39.99
CA SER A 498 4.50 11.62 39.49
C SER A 498 3.41 11.37 38.44
N ALA A 499 3.25 10.12 37.99
CA ALA A 499 2.33 9.68 36.94
C ALA A 499 2.50 10.43 35.61
N LYS A 500 3.75 10.73 35.23
CA LYS A 500 4.10 11.55 34.05
C LYS A 500 5.24 10.92 33.25
N PHE A 501 5.30 11.27 31.96
CA PHE A 501 6.48 11.01 31.16
C PHE A 501 7.61 11.96 31.55
N ILE A 502 8.83 11.43 31.56
CA ILE A 502 10.05 12.19 31.83
C ILE A 502 11.01 12.06 30.65
N VAL A 503 11.79 13.11 30.42
CA VAL A 503 12.78 13.17 29.34
C VAL A 503 14.18 13.39 29.88
N ASP A 504 15.14 12.60 29.41
CA ASP A 504 16.56 12.86 29.61
C ASP A 504 17.13 13.63 28.39
N LYS A 505 17.24 14.95 28.53
CA LYS A 505 17.77 15.85 27.50
C LYS A 505 19.21 15.52 27.07
N GLN A 506 20.00 14.88 27.92
CA GLN A 506 21.37 14.50 27.58
C GLN A 506 21.41 13.30 26.63
N LYS A 507 20.43 12.40 26.75
CA LYS A 507 20.28 11.22 25.88
C LYS A 507 19.60 11.55 24.55
N TYR A 508 18.80 12.60 24.45
CA TYR A 508 18.28 13.05 23.15
C TYR A 508 19.38 13.70 22.28
N LYS A 509 19.71 13.14 21.12
CA LYS A 509 20.87 13.51 20.27
C LYS A 509 20.53 14.36 19.03
N ASP A 510 19.27 14.69 18.78
CA ASP A 510 18.95 15.67 17.73
C ASP A 510 19.30 17.10 18.18
N LYS A 511 20.46 17.58 17.74
CA LYS A 511 20.96 18.93 18.02
C LYS A 511 19.98 20.02 17.56
N ASN A 512 19.39 19.89 16.38
CA ASN A 512 18.45 20.88 15.85
C ASN A 512 17.09 20.80 16.56
N GLY A 513 16.74 19.63 17.05
CA GLY A 513 15.55 19.39 17.86
C GLY A 513 15.62 19.97 19.27
N LYS A 514 16.81 20.14 19.87
CA LYS A 514 16.93 20.55 21.29
C LYS A 514 17.65 21.86 21.59
N ASN A 515 18.53 22.34 20.71
CA ASN A 515 19.45 23.45 21.03
C ASN A 515 18.77 24.77 21.41
N SER A 516 17.59 25.05 20.87
CA SER A 516 16.82 26.27 21.18
C SER A 516 15.79 26.09 22.29
N ILE A 517 15.63 24.87 22.82
CA ILE A 517 14.58 24.56 23.79
C ILE A 517 15.11 24.79 25.20
N GLN A 518 14.50 25.74 25.89
CA GLN A 518 14.78 26.04 27.30
C GLN A 518 13.80 25.31 28.24
N ASN A 519 12.56 25.09 27.80
CA ASN A 519 11.54 24.38 28.58
C ASN A 519 11.58 22.87 28.32
N GLU A 520 11.82 22.05 29.34
CA GLU A 520 11.82 20.59 29.20
C GLU A 520 10.47 20.00 28.79
N GLU A 521 9.35 20.65 29.15
CA GLU A 521 8.01 20.24 28.74
C GLU A 521 7.81 20.39 27.22
N GLU A 522 8.38 21.44 26.62
CA GLU A 522 8.36 21.63 25.17
C GLU A 522 9.16 20.53 24.46
N LEU A 523 10.33 20.18 25.00
CA LEU A 523 11.14 19.07 24.47
C LEU A 523 10.42 17.73 24.59
N LEU A 524 9.81 17.45 25.75
CA LEU A 524 9.02 16.25 25.98
C LEU A 524 7.88 16.14 24.96
N ASN A 525 7.16 17.23 24.72
CA ASN A 525 6.07 17.24 23.74
C ASN A 525 6.55 16.92 22.32
N PHE A 526 7.71 17.45 21.89
CA PHE A 526 8.28 17.07 20.58
C PHE A 526 8.66 15.59 20.53
N ILE A 527 9.30 15.05 21.57
CA ILE A 527 9.70 13.63 21.62
C ILE A 527 8.46 12.72 21.62
N ILE A 528 7.44 13.05 22.39
CA ILE A 528 6.15 12.35 22.37
C ILE A 528 5.54 12.38 20.97
N ASN A 529 5.51 13.54 20.31
CA ASN A 529 4.97 13.64 18.95
C ASN A 529 5.79 12.82 17.93
N ILE A 530 7.12 12.74 18.11
CA ILE A 530 7.98 11.84 17.31
C ILE A 530 7.53 10.39 17.48
N TYR A 531 7.40 9.91 18.73
CA TYR A 531 6.99 8.54 19.02
C TYR A 531 5.58 8.23 18.52
N LYS A 532 4.60 9.10 18.78
CA LYS A 532 3.24 8.97 18.21
C LYS A 532 3.29 8.85 16.69
N THR A 533 4.08 9.71 16.04
CA THR A 533 4.16 9.72 14.58
C THR A 533 4.75 8.42 14.03
N ILE A 534 5.81 7.86 14.62
CA ILE A 534 6.43 6.61 14.14
C ILE A 534 5.60 5.37 14.50
N LEU A 535 4.89 5.36 15.64
CA LEU A 535 3.99 4.28 16.03
C LEU A 535 2.81 4.14 15.05
N LEU A 536 2.35 5.25 14.47
CA LEU A 536 1.26 5.30 13.50
C LEU A 536 1.70 5.04 12.03
N ARG A 537 2.95 4.61 11.79
CA ARG A 537 3.48 4.34 10.42
C ARG A 537 3.13 2.96 9.88
N GLY A 538 3.00 1.96 10.75
CA GLY A 538 2.72 0.58 10.34
C GLY A 538 1.29 0.42 9.84
N ILE A 539 1.10 -0.06 8.60
CA ILE A 539 -0.20 -0.36 7.99
C ILE A 539 -0.79 -1.63 8.60
N GLN A 540 0.01 -2.70 8.69
CA GLN A 540 -0.43 -4.05 9.09
C GLN A 540 -0.03 -4.38 10.54
N GLY A 541 1.03 -3.76 11.06
CA GLY A 541 1.40 -3.93 12.46
C GLY A 541 2.52 -3.02 12.93
N THR A 542 2.58 -2.86 14.24
CA THR A 542 3.64 -2.12 14.95
C THR A 542 4.14 -2.97 16.11
N TYR A 543 5.45 -3.16 16.16
CA TYR A 543 6.15 -3.83 17.26
C TYR A 543 6.93 -2.80 18.05
N ILE A 544 6.97 -2.93 19.37
CA ILE A 544 7.64 -1.96 20.23
C ILE A 544 8.67 -2.67 21.09
N TYR A 545 9.84 -2.07 21.23
CA TYR A 545 10.82 -2.39 22.28
C TYR A 545 11.13 -1.10 23.05
N ALA A 546 11.05 -1.15 24.38
CA ALA A 546 11.41 -0.02 25.24
C ALA A 546 12.71 -0.32 25.99
N CYS A 547 13.67 0.62 25.93
CA CYS A 547 14.97 0.48 26.58
C CYS A 547 14.87 0.55 28.12
N ASN A 548 14.03 1.46 28.62
CA ASN A 548 13.85 1.67 30.05
C ASN A 548 12.78 0.71 30.61
N ASP A 549 13.05 0.13 31.78
CA ASP A 549 12.16 -0.85 32.40
C ASP A 549 10.82 -0.23 32.84
N ASN A 550 10.82 1.00 33.37
CA ASN A 550 9.58 1.68 33.75
C ASN A 550 8.69 1.97 32.54
N MET A 551 9.28 2.46 31.43
CA MET A 551 8.57 2.62 30.16
C MET A 551 8.01 1.29 29.65
N ARG A 552 8.78 0.19 29.73
CA ARG A 552 8.31 -1.15 29.34
C ARG A 552 7.13 -1.60 30.21
N LEU A 553 7.25 -1.44 31.53
CA LEU A 553 6.19 -1.75 32.49
C LEU A 553 4.92 -0.95 32.21
N PHE A 554 5.05 0.35 31.95
CA PHE A 554 3.92 1.22 31.61
C PHE A 554 3.21 0.74 30.34
N LEU A 555 3.96 0.47 29.26
CA LEU A 555 3.40 -0.02 28.01
C LEU A 555 2.74 -1.40 28.15
N SER A 556 3.29 -2.28 28.97
CA SER A 556 2.76 -3.64 29.18
C SER A 556 1.33 -3.68 29.75
N GLN A 557 0.88 -2.58 30.37
CA GLN A 557 -0.49 -2.42 30.86
C GLN A 557 -1.53 -2.31 29.73
N PHE A 558 -1.10 -1.86 28.55
CA PHE A 558 -1.95 -1.57 27.40
C PHE A 558 -1.63 -2.43 26.17
N ILE A 559 -0.45 -3.02 26.11
CA ILE A 559 0.07 -3.74 24.94
C ILE A 559 0.34 -5.19 25.32
N GLN A 560 -0.05 -6.12 24.43
CA GLN A 560 0.23 -7.52 24.64
C GLN A 560 1.74 -7.79 24.47
N PRO A 561 2.40 -8.47 25.44
CA PRO A 561 3.77 -8.90 25.24
C PRO A 561 3.84 -9.94 24.12
N PHE A 562 4.89 -9.85 23.32
CA PHE A 562 5.21 -10.84 22.31
C PHE A 562 5.76 -12.07 23.02
N ASN A 563 4.95 -13.12 23.08
CA ASN A 563 5.42 -14.42 23.52
C ASN A 563 5.68 -15.27 22.27
N LEU A 564 6.92 -15.73 22.07
CA LEU A 564 7.22 -16.77 21.07
C LEU A 564 6.36 -18.02 21.26
N SER A 565 5.87 -18.24 22.49
CA SER A 565 4.78 -19.16 22.79
C SER A 565 3.43 -18.58 22.35
N ILE A 566 3.30 -18.19 21.08
CA ILE A 566 2.04 -18.47 20.40
C ILE A 566 1.97 -19.98 20.44
N LYS A 567 1.09 -20.52 21.28
CA LYS A 567 0.63 -21.89 21.14
C LYS A 567 0.27 -22.06 19.66
N GLN A 568 1.13 -22.72 18.88
CA GLN A 568 0.57 -23.86 18.17
C GLN A 568 -0.04 -24.67 19.31
N ASN A 569 -1.36 -24.62 19.47
CA ASN A 569 -2.01 -25.71 20.18
C ASN A 569 -1.40 -26.95 19.51
N PRO A 570 -0.73 -27.85 20.25
CA PRO A 570 -0.18 -29.03 19.64
C PRO A 570 -1.31 -29.63 18.81
N LEU A 571 -1.08 -29.76 17.49
CA LEU A 571 -2.11 -30.23 16.57
C LEU A 571 -2.81 -31.43 17.19
N GLN A 572 -4.07 -31.24 17.56
CA GLN A 572 -4.81 -32.26 18.25
C GLN A 572 -5.26 -33.25 17.19
N ILE A 573 -4.52 -34.36 17.13
CA ILE A 573 -4.83 -35.47 16.24
C ILE A 573 -5.81 -36.37 17.00
N LEU A 574 -7.04 -36.45 16.49
CA LEU A 574 -8.14 -37.25 17.01
C LEU A 574 -8.26 -38.55 16.20
N ASP A 575 -8.69 -39.63 16.86
CA ASP A 575 -9.01 -40.90 16.20
C ASP A 575 -10.42 -40.90 15.57
N THR A 576 -11.29 -39.96 15.97
CA THR A 576 -12.66 -39.81 15.47
C THR A 576 -12.94 -38.35 15.08
N PRO A 577 -13.80 -38.10 14.06
CA PRO A 577 -14.10 -36.73 13.63
C PRO A 577 -14.90 -35.95 14.69
N SER A 578 -14.55 -34.68 14.90
CA SER A 578 -15.33 -33.67 15.63
C SER A 578 -15.98 -32.65 14.67
N GLU A 579 -16.83 -31.77 15.22
CA GLU A 579 -17.48 -30.69 14.46
C GLU A 579 -16.47 -29.75 13.78
N SER A 580 -15.30 -29.55 14.39
CA SER A 580 -14.19 -28.64 14.02
C SER A 580 -12.98 -29.35 13.41
N SER A 581 -13.07 -30.65 13.10
CA SER A 581 -11.92 -31.43 12.60
C SER A 581 -11.93 -31.66 11.09
N ILE A 582 -10.73 -31.78 10.50
CA ILE A 582 -10.51 -32.17 9.10
C ILE A 582 -9.80 -33.54 9.01
N PRO A 583 -9.97 -34.30 7.91
CA PRO A 583 -9.21 -35.53 7.68
C PRO A 583 -7.71 -35.27 7.62
N PHE A 584 -6.93 -36.07 8.35
CA PHE A 584 -5.49 -36.19 8.29
C PHE A 584 -5.15 -37.59 7.76
N TYR A 585 -4.70 -37.65 6.51
CA TYR A 585 -4.30 -38.91 5.89
C TYR A 585 -2.86 -39.21 6.28
N ASP A 586 -2.61 -40.46 6.67
CA ASP A 586 -1.27 -40.97 6.95
C ASP A 586 -0.51 -41.22 5.64
N LEU A 587 -0.35 -40.15 4.86
CA LEU A 587 0.36 -40.11 3.59
C LEU A 587 1.56 -39.19 3.76
N THR A 588 2.74 -39.71 3.42
CA THR A 588 3.98 -38.95 3.34
C THR A 588 4.22 -38.54 1.89
N ILE A 589 3.98 -37.27 1.61
CA ILE A 589 4.14 -36.68 0.28
C ILE A 589 5.61 -36.32 0.09
N ALA A 590 6.23 -36.85 -0.96
CA ALA A 590 7.59 -36.45 -1.30
C ALA A 590 7.59 -35.06 -1.93
N ALA A 591 8.27 -34.12 -1.30
CA ALA A 591 8.74 -32.91 -1.94
C ALA A 591 9.90 -33.22 -2.91
N GLY A 592 10.24 -34.48 -3.21
CA GLY A 592 11.21 -34.89 -4.25
C GLY A 592 10.55 -35.14 -5.62
N LEU A 593 10.89 -36.26 -6.27
CA LEU A 593 10.26 -36.72 -7.52
C LEU A 593 8.82 -37.17 -7.28
N PHE A 594 8.64 -38.39 -6.77
CA PHE A 594 7.39 -38.97 -6.30
C PHE A 594 7.72 -39.84 -5.07
N SER A 595 6.80 -39.96 -4.11
CA SER A 595 6.97 -40.81 -2.93
C SER A 595 7.08 -42.28 -3.31
N GLU A 596 7.48 -43.15 -2.37
CA GLU A 596 7.21 -44.59 -2.51
C GLU A 596 5.70 -44.87 -2.55
N LEU A 597 5.34 -46.06 -3.03
CA LEU A 597 3.97 -46.58 -3.10
C LEU A 597 3.38 -46.64 -1.70
N GLN A 598 2.20 -46.03 -1.50
CA GLN A 598 1.54 -45.95 -0.20
C GLN A 598 0.07 -46.36 -0.30
N GLU A 599 -0.37 -47.18 0.66
CA GLU A 599 -1.78 -47.50 0.89
C GLU A 599 -2.38 -46.57 1.95
N LEU A 600 -3.64 -46.21 1.79
CA LEU A 600 -4.40 -45.42 2.77
C LEU A 600 -4.80 -46.31 3.94
N GLU A 601 -3.88 -46.54 4.88
CA GLU A 601 -4.09 -47.54 5.93
C GLU A 601 -5.04 -47.05 7.04
N LYS A 602 -4.98 -45.78 7.49
CA LYS A 602 -5.89 -45.19 8.51
C LYS A 602 -6.03 -43.66 8.41
N THR A 603 -7.27 -43.14 8.46
CA THR A 603 -7.56 -41.69 8.52
C THR A 603 -7.67 -41.23 9.98
N LYS A 604 -6.85 -40.25 10.38
CA LYS A 604 -7.01 -39.52 11.65
C LYS A 604 -7.65 -38.16 11.38
N TYR A 605 -7.89 -37.36 12.40
CA TYR A 605 -8.51 -36.04 12.25
C TYR A 605 -7.73 -34.96 12.97
N ILE A 606 -7.61 -33.77 12.39
CA ILE A 606 -6.94 -32.62 12.98
C ILE A 606 -7.98 -31.57 13.35
N GLU A 607 -8.01 -31.13 14.61
CA GLU A 607 -8.90 -30.07 15.08
C GLU A 607 -8.37 -28.67 14.70
N LEU A 608 -9.25 -27.83 14.13
CA LEU A 608 -8.92 -26.48 13.67
C LEU A 608 -10.04 -25.50 14.04
N ASP A 609 -9.68 -24.44 14.77
CA ASP A 609 -10.65 -23.49 15.35
C ASP A 609 -11.31 -22.55 14.31
N ASP A 610 -10.78 -22.45 13.08
CA ASP A 610 -11.13 -21.39 12.10
C ASP A 610 -11.27 -21.88 10.63
N ILE A 611 -12.02 -22.95 10.34
CA ILE A 611 -12.28 -23.37 8.94
C ILE A 611 -13.78 -23.41 8.61
N ASN A 612 -14.20 -22.53 7.68
CA ASN A 612 -15.48 -22.63 6.99
C ASN A 612 -15.39 -23.66 5.84
N ASN A 613 -16.40 -24.53 5.70
CA ASN A 613 -16.48 -25.63 4.72
C ASN A 613 -15.37 -26.69 4.89
N LYS A 614 -15.35 -27.38 6.03
CA LYS A 614 -14.34 -28.39 6.39
C LYS A 614 -14.20 -29.55 5.39
N ASP A 615 -15.28 -29.92 4.70
CA ASP A 615 -15.28 -31.05 3.76
C ASP A 615 -14.40 -30.79 2.52
N ASP A 616 -14.05 -29.54 2.28
CA ASP A 616 -13.13 -29.14 1.21
C ASP A 616 -11.66 -29.34 1.58
N TYR A 617 -11.33 -29.62 2.84
CA TYR A 617 -9.94 -29.63 3.31
C TYR A 617 -9.49 -31.00 3.82
N PHE A 618 -8.19 -31.24 3.74
CA PHE A 618 -7.51 -32.38 4.35
C PHE A 618 -6.05 -32.03 4.63
N ALA A 619 -5.36 -32.84 5.44
CA ALA A 619 -3.96 -32.66 5.75
C ALA A 619 -3.14 -33.91 5.47
N CYS A 620 -1.87 -33.71 5.11
CA CYS A 620 -0.87 -34.77 4.90
C CYS A 620 0.52 -34.26 5.35
N THR A 621 1.45 -35.19 5.60
CA THR A 621 2.83 -34.84 5.93
C THR A 621 3.65 -34.68 4.64
N VAL A 622 4.48 -33.65 4.56
CA VAL A 622 5.37 -33.39 3.41
C VAL A 622 6.83 -33.54 3.84
N THR A 623 7.60 -34.35 3.12
CA THR A 623 9.02 -34.60 3.41
C THR A 623 9.90 -34.35 2.19
N GLY A 624 11.07 -33.77 2.39
CA GLY A 624 12.05 -33.44 1.35
C GLY A 624 12.30 -31.93 1.19
N GLU A 625 13.45 -31.60 0.59
CA GLU A 625 13.99 -30.23 0.59
C GLU A 625 13.68 -29.42 -0.67
N SER A 626 13.09 -30.01 -1.71
CA SER A 626 12.91 -29.29 -2.98
C SER A 626 11.82 -28.20 -2.93
N MET A 627 11.07 -28.10 -1.82
CA MET A 627 10.05 -27.08 -1.58
C MET A 627 10.36 -26.18 -0.37
N ASN A 628 11.58 -26.24 0.19
CA ASN A 628 11.93 -25.61 1.48
C ASN A 628 11.88 -24.07 1.53
N LYS A 629 11.69 -23.37 0.40
CA LYS A 629 11.35 -21.93 0.42
C LYS A 629 9.96 -21.66 0.98
N ILE A 630 9.06 -22.65 0.88
CA ILE A 630 7.63 -22.49 1.16
C ILE A 630 7.15 -23.55 2.17
N ILE A 631 7.62 -24.78 2.05
CA ILE A 631 7.25 -25.92 2.90
C ILE A 631 8.52 -26.52 3.48
N PRO A 632 8.82 -26.28 4.77
CA PRO A 632 9.91 -26.95 5.46
C PRO A 632 9.77 -28.47 5.43
N ASN A 633 10.90 -29.17 5.47
CA ASN A 633 10.92 -30.63 5.49
C ASN A 633 10.28 -31.19 6.77
N GLY A 634 9.38 -32.17 6.63
CA GLY A 634 8.67 -32.81 7.73
C GLY A 634 7.38 -32.09 8.17
N SER A 635 6.96 -31.06 7.43
CA SER A 635 5.80 -30.26 7.78
C SER A 635 4.47 -30.98 7.55
N ILE A 636 3.51 -30.79 8.47
CA ILE A 636 2.11 -31.18 8.25
C ILE A 636 1.44 -30.04 7.49
N CYS A 637 0.91 -30.32 6.30
CA CYS A 637 0.37 -29.30 5.39
C CYS A 637 -1.13 -29.44 5.24
N LEU A 638 -1.82 -28.29 5.21
CA LEU A 638 -3.25 -28.19 4.89
C LEU A 638 -3.42 -28.07 3.38
N PHE A 639 -4.29 -28.90 2.82
CA PHE A 639 -4.67 -28.92 1.41
C PHE A 639 -6.17 -28.68 1.26
N LYS A 640 -6.54 -27.94 0.20
CA LYS A 640 -7.91 -27.88 -0.29
C LYS A 640 -8.09 -28.90 -1.41
N LYS A 641 -9.15 -29.71 -1.38
CA LYS A 641 -9.53 -30.65 -2.44
C LYS A 641 -9.68 -29.90 -3.75
N TYR A 642 -9.06 -30.42 -4.79
CA TYR A 642 -9.13 -29.82 -6.11
C TYR A 642 -10.41 -30.25 -6.83
N THR A 643 -11.31 -29.30 -7.12
CA THR A 643 -12.61 -29.56 -7.77
C THR A 643 -12.68 -29.05 -9.22
N GLY A 644 -11.58 -28.51 -9.76
CA GLY A 644 -11.51 -27.92 -11.10
C GLY A 644 -10.92 -26.50 -11.08
N GLY A 645 -10.53 -25.97 -12.25
CA GLY A 645 -9.90 -24.64 -12.38
C GLY A 645 -8.56 -24.64 -13.13
N SER A 646 -7.90 -23.48 -13.17
CA SER A 646 -6.50 -23.40 -13.62
C SER A 646 -5.59 -23.85 -12.49
N ARG A 647 -4.48 -24.50 -12.84
CA ARG A 647 -3.47 -25.00 -11.88
C ARG A 647 -2.14 -24.25 -12.00
N ASN A 648 -1.95 -23.45 -13.07
CA ASN A 648 -0.70 -22.77 -13.34
C ASN A 648 -0.37 -21.79 -12.22
N GLY A 649 0.83 -21.90 -11.65
CA GLY A 649 1.32 -21.09 -10.53
C GLY A 649 0.86 -21.56 -9.14
N LEU A 650 0.00 -22.59 -9.06
CA LEU A 650 -0.42 -23.15 -7.78
C LEU A 650 0.52 -24.24 -7.31
N ILE A 651 0.73 -24.35 -5.99
CA ILE A 651 1.41 -25.50 -5.38
C ILE A 651 0.41 -26.63 -5.25
N THR A 652 0.57 -27.68 -6.04
CA THR A 652 -0.39 -28.77 -6.15
C THR A 652 0.16 -30.06 -5.58
N LEU A 653 -0.72 -30.79 -4.89
CA LEU A 653 -0.53 -32.19 -4.55
C LEU A 653 -0.93 -33.03 -5.76
N VAL A 654 0.06 -33.70 -6.32
CA VAL A 654 -0.04 -34.51 -7.52
C VAL A 654 0.07 -35.98 -7.13
N GLU A 655 -0.83 -36.78 -7.68
CA GLU A 655 -0.80 -38.24 -7.66
C GLU A 655 -0.41 -38.74 -9.07
N GLY A 656 0.55 -39.64 -9.13
CA GLY A 656 0.86 -40.42 -10.32
C GLY A 656 0.51 -41.89 -10.10
N ARG A 657 -0.17 -42.53 -11.06
CA ARG A 657 -0.34 -43.99 -11.11
C ARG A 657 0.60 -44.57 -12.18
N ASN A 658 1.00 -45.82 -12.03
CA ASN A 658 1.71 -46.55 -13.09
C ASN A 658 0.85 -47.77 -13.42
N ILE A 659 0.61 -48.05 -14.70
CA ILE A 659 -0.44 -48.96 -15.25
C ILE A 659 -0.37 -50.42 -14.75
N MET A 660 0.63 -50.83 -13.97
CA MET A 660 0.78 -52.22 -13.54
C MET A 660 0.14 -52.62 -12.20
N ASP A 661 -0.45 -51.72 -11.41
CA ASP A 661 -1.12 -52.15 -10.17
C ASP A 661 -2.34 -51.29 -9.83
N LEU A 662 -3.50 -51.69 -10.36
CA LEU A 662 -4.80 -51.14 -9.98
C LEU A 662 -5.24 -51.57 -8.56
N GLU A 663 -4.47 -52.44 -7.89
CA GLU A 663 -4.78 -52.95 -6.54
C GLU A 663 -3.80 -52.53 -5.43
N PHE A 664 -2.65 -51.87 -5.69
CA PHE A 664 -1.58 -51.71 -4.68
C PHE A 664 -1.05 -50.28 -4.36
N GLY A 665 -1.80 -49.21 -4.65
CA GLY A 665 -1.52 -47.87 -4.10
C GLY A 665 -1.01 -46.82 -5.11
N SER A 666 -0.64 -45.62 -4.63
CA SER A 666 -0.27 -44.47 -5.47
C SER A 666 0.99 -43.75 -4.99
N ASN A 667 1.66 -43.03 -5.90
CA ASN A 667 2.81 -42.18 -5.57
C ASN A 667 2.42 -40.69 -5.57
N TYR A 668 2.88 -39.93 -4.58
CA TYR A 668 2.51 -38.53 -4.39
C TYR A 668 3.71 -37.58 -4.46
N THR A 669 3.51 -36.41 -5.07
CA THR A 669 4.49 -35.31 -5.07
C THR A 669 3.82 -33.95 -4.88
N ILE A 670 4.61 -32.97 -4.46
CA ILE A 670 4.16 -31.59 -4.30
C ILE A 670 5.13 -30.62 -4.95
N LYS A 671 4.60 -29.78 -5.86
CA LYS A 671 5.37 -28.82 -6.66
C LYS A 671 4.48 -27.67 -7.12
N GLU A 672 5.09 -26.57 -7.53
CA GLU A 672 4.36 -25.54 -8.28
C GLU A 672 4.07 -26.05 -9.69
N TYR A 673 2.79 -26.05 -10.07
CA TYR A 673 2.33 -26.56 -11.34
C TYR A 673 2.43 -25.50 -12.43
N SER A 674 2.93 -25.89 -13.59
CA SER A 674 2.88 -25.11 -14.83
C SER A 674 2.54 -26.04 -15.99
N SER A 675 1.84 -25.52 -16.99
CA SER A 675 1.50 -26.26 -18.20
C SER A 675 1.61 -25.37 -19.42
N LYS A 676 2.16 -25.95 -20.49
CA LYS A 676 2.27 -25.33 -21.81
C LYS A 676 1.32 -26.06 -22.76
N LYS A 677 0.51 -25.30 -23.50
CA LYS A 677 -0.51 -25.82 -24.41
C LYS A 677 -0.21 -25.39 -25.84
N ILE A 678 -0.38 -26.32 -26.79
CA ILE A 678 -0.38 -26.04 -28.23
C ILE A 678 -1.78 -26.33 -28.76
N THR A 679 -2.21 -25.56 -29.75
CA THR A 679 -3.49 -25.70 -30.44
C THR A 679 -3.23 -26.11 -31.88
N ASP A 680 -3.85 -27.20 -32.34
CA ASP A 680 -3.87 -27.63 -33.75
C ASP A 680 -5.32 -27.72 -34.29
N GLU A 681 -5.47 -28.22 -35.52
CA GLU A 681 -6.77 -28.27 -36.24
C GLU A 681 -7.81 -29.21 -35.60
N ASP A 682 -7.40 -30.13 -34.70
CA ASP A 682 -8.29 -31.13 -34.07
C ASP A 682 -8.63 -30.83 -32.59
N GLY A 683 -7.98 -29.84 -31.95
CA GLY A 683 -8.36 -29.37 -30.62
C GLY A 683 -7.20 -28.89 -29.74
N TRP A 684 -7.43 -28.84 -28.43
CA TRP A 684 -6.43 -28.42 -27.44
C TRP A 684 -5.79 -29.65 -26.80
N HIS A 685 -4.47 -29.78 -26.89
CA HIS A 685 -3.72 -30.84 -26.21
C HIS A 685 -2.63 -30.24 -25.30
N HIS A 686 -2.32 -30.93 -24.19
CA HIS A 686 -1.22 -30.56 -23.31
C HIS A 686 0.09 -31.03 -23.95
N GLU A 687 0.95 -30.11 -24.41
CA GLU A 687 2.28 -30.46 -24.95
C GLU A 687 3.23 -30.84 -23.80
N GLU A 688 3.13 -30.15 -22.65
CA GLU A 688 4.07 -30.35 -21.54
C GLU A 688 3.48 -29.89 -20.19
N ILE A 689 3.56 -30.75 -19.16
CA ILE A 689 3.32 -30.38 -17.75
C ILE A 689 4.68 -30.24 -17.06
N ILE A 690 4.91 -29.12 -16.39
CA ILE A 690 6.14 -28.81 -15.67
C ILE A 690 5.82 -28.61 -14.20
N LEU A 691 6.43 -29.44 -13.34
CA LEU A 691 6.35 -29.32 -11.89
C LEU A 691 7.65 -28.70 -11.36
N LEU A 692 7.55 -27.46 -10.87
CA LEU A 692 8.69 -26.63 -10.49
C LEU A 692 9.01 -26.78 -8.99
N PRO A 693 10.28 -27.06 -8.62
CA PRO A 693 10.72 -26.99 -7.23
C PRO A 693 10.80 -25.54 -6.74
N LYS A 694 10.64 -25.34 -5.44
CA LYS A 694 10.82 -24.06 -4.74
C LYS A 694 11.79 -24.26 -3.58
N SER A 695 13.05 -24.47 -3.92
CA SER A 695 14.13 -24.68 -2.95
C SER A 695 15.14 -23.54 -2.92
N ASN A 696 15.81 -23.38 -1.78
CA ASN A 696 17.02 -22.58 -1.65
C ASN A 696 18.24 -23.23 -2.31
N ASP A 697 18.20 -24.54 -2.55
CA ASP A 697 19.22 -25.26 -3.30
C ASP A 697 18.86 -25.26 -4.81
N PRO A 698 19.70 -24.66 -5.68
CA PRO A 698 19.45 -24.62 -7.12
C PRO A 698 19.68 -25.96 -7.83
N SER A 699 20.18 -27.00 -7.16
CA SER A 699 20.42 -28.32 -7.74
C SER A 699 19.13 -29.09 -8.08
N PHE A 700 18.00 -28.73 -7.46
CA PHE A 700 16.70 -29.32 -7.74
C PHE A 700 16.15 -28.86 -9.09
N LYS A 701 15.89 -29.82 -9.98
CA LYS A 701 15.39 -29.56 -11.34
C LYS A 701 13.86 -29.73 -11.44
N PRO A 702 13.20 -29.05 -12.38
CA PRO A 702 11.79 -29.29 -12.69
C PRO A 702 11.53 -30.73 -13.14
N ILE A 703 10.36 -31.27 -12.78
CA ILE A 703 9.86 -32.52 -13.34
C ILE A 703 9.04 -32.15 -14.57
N ILE A 704 9.37 -32.74 -15.71
CA ILE A 704 8.75 -32.45 -16.99
C ILE A 704 8.04 -33.72 -17.47
N LEU A 705 6.74 -33.63 -17.76
CA LEU A 705 5.91 -34.74 -18.24
C LEU A 705 5.39 -34.41 -19.65
N ARG A 706 5.60 -35.32 -20.60
CA ARG A 706 5.18 -35.24 -22.01
C ARG A 706 4.45 -36.54 -22.41
N ASP A 707 3.49 -36.42 -23.33
CA ASP A 707 2.76 -37.52 -23.99
C ASP A 707 2.24 -38.62 -23.02
N GLU A 708 2.86 -39.80 -23.00
CA GLU A 708 2.47 -40.99 -22.23
C GLU A 708 2.46 -40.77 -20.70
N GLY A 709 3.26 -39.82 -20.18
CA GLY A 709 3.36 -39.53 -18.75
C GLY A 709 2.19 -38.74 -18.15
N THR A 710 1.17 -38.38 -18.96
CA THR A 710 0.00 -37.61 -18.52
C THR A 710 -1.25 -38.46 -18.28
N ILE A 711 -1.26 -39.70 -18.77
CA ILE A 711 -2.43 -40.60 -18.76
C ILE A 711 -2.84 -40.99 -17.32
N ASP A 712 -1.88 -40.98 -16.38
CA ASP A 712 -2.07 -41.40 -14.99
C ASP A 712 -1.86 -40.27 -13.96
N PHE A 713 -1.97 -39.02 -14.39
CA PHE A 713 -1.67 -37.83 -13.58
C PHE A 713 -2.94 -37.18 -13.02
N ASN A 714 -3.09 -37.18 -11.69
CA ASN A 714 -4.25 -36.58 -11.01
C ASN A 714 -3.84 -35.56 -9.95
N ILE A 715 -4.53 -34.42 -9.89
CA ILE A 715 -4.33 -33.44 -8.82
C ILE A 715 -5.35 -33.71 -7.72
N ARG A 716 -4.86 -33.95 -6.50
CA ARG A 716 -5.69 -34.28 -5.34
C ARG A 716 -5.98 -33.08 -4.47
N GLY A 717 -5.08 -32.09 -4.45
CA GLY A 717 -5.31 -30.88 -3.67
C GLY A 717 -4.39 -29.72 -4.04
N ILE A 718 -4.76 -28.54 -3.55
CA ILE A 718 -3.96 -27.31 -3.62
C ILE A 718 -3.47 -27.00 -2.21
N PHE A 719 -2.17 -26.73 -2.07
CA PHE A 719 -1.57 -26.35 -0.80
C PHE A 719 -2.12 -25.02 -0.30
N VAL A 720 -2.49 -24.96 0.98
CA VAL A 720 -3.06 -23.77 1.64
C VAL A 720 -2.04 -23.15 2.60
N LYS A 721 -1.55 -23.94 3.56
CA LYS A 721 -0.57 -23.51 4.57
C LYS A 721 0.08 -24.69 5.28
N VAL A 722 1.21 -24.44 5.94
CA VAL A 722 1.81 -25.36 6.91
C VAL A 722 1.06 -25.25 8.24
N LEU A 723 0.70 -26.40 8.82
CA LEU A 723 0.08 -26.52 10.14
C LEU A 723 1.11 -26.81 11.23
N LYS A 724 2.14 -27.61 10.92
CA LYS A 724 3.25 -27.97 11.83
C LYS A 724 4.60 -27.79 11.18
#